data_AF-A0A969JRT5-F1
#
_entry.id   AF-A0A969JRT5-F1
#
_cell.length_a   1.000
_cell.length_b   1.000
_cell.length_c   1.000
_cell.angle_alpha   90.00
_cell.angle_beta   90.00
_cell.angle_gamma   90.00
#
_symmetry.space_group_name_H-M   'P 1'
#
loop_
_entity.id
_entity.type
_entity.pdbx_description
1 polymer ?
#
loop_
_entity_poly.entity_id
_entity_poly.type
_entity_poly.pdbx_seq_one_letter_code
_entity_poly.pdbx_strand_id
1 'polypeptide(L)'
;SNIFPANNATGVAINSDLTITFSEDVTVSGNWAQVVCPSGTQSIDGSGGAVGTLGITDADPTYTLNPSVDFANGESCTVTVFAAQVEDDDLIDPPQNMAADFMASFTTVDVAPEITSTTPAEAATVGTGQDVTLNFSENVDVTTASITFNCGAAVAFTPGPASDINTLTLTPNSALPEGATCTVTVPAAAVTDSDTVDPPDELAAAFTLNFSTDAAPDFVSSTPANNATDIALTSTVQITFSENVDATAGDLGLSCDSNSQAFTVSGSGSAVLTLTPSANLPSDANCIVTLTNGINDSDAIDPPDEYSGNVLSFSFTTVAVGTIVIIKDTVPDAAQDFSFTTTGGLSPASFALDDDADGTLPNTQTFNIAPGNYSVTETATAGYLLTGMVCNDPTSNTMTAGNTANINLASGETVTCTFTNEPAIPPTANDDFPNMASSPGDAFHTVLNITLDSSALANTPAVTANDTLGSPAATVTAFDNTSSQGGTVNVNANGEFTYTPPSATFTGPDTFTYTLMNAAGSSTATVTIAVGERPTIANDGPRDVTGNVRINTTNSSGFSVLGNDGGDQISITAFDATSANGGNVSVNTTTGTFSYNPPPGFEGSDSFTYTVGNGFGSSPAATVLLTVSDMLWFIDNNAGTNGDGRLGSPFNSIANFNSGAADGTGDNIFLYRQTATNYAGPLTLLNNQKLIGQGATASLSAITGLTPPIDSDALPGTSGTRPVIAHSTNNLTLAQGNTLRGLNLSNTGGTAFIGTNFGNLVTSEMSVSNSNGIAINLNTGNPTATFTSVSASGGANGIVLTSTTGSFIITGDGSTAGSGGTIQNTTANAVSLTNASNVALNFVNISNSNANGIFGNNVTGFTLNGANVTNNGNAVNEGGLRFDQNLLGTAVISNSTISGSAEHNIEIINTMGVLNLSITDSTISTNSAALGADGLLLETRNSAQATVVVTGSTFNDNQSDGIQISAIDASVATLTVNDTDFTSSLDASPAGSVGARGIVLSAATNADLSFDIGSTTSNTFENFSPSIGEEAINVTLGSTSTASSLTSGRINNNTFTNSGGAIGIDVRGDGALVMEIDNNIANTSRQAIDVITGDAVGDAATADLTITNNTLTVAGTVANPNNEAIGFLGDRNTTNCLNIRGNNGVASGTMDDILLDDFTSAPGDMVLESGPSDCGGACVSAEAHLLANNTISDAFATGIGLVAPGTCNTVP
;
A
#
# COMPACT_ATOMS: atom_id res chain seq x y z
N SER A 1 -32.03 -5.58 0.38
CA SER A 1 -30.66 -5.14 0.08
C SER A 1 -30.57 -4.40 -1.25
N ASN A 2 -29.54 -3.58 -1.41
CA ASN A 2 -29.05 -3.01 -2.66
C ASN A 2 -27.59 -3.47 -2.85
N ILE A 3 -27.10 -3.57 -4.10
CA ILE A 3 -25.73 -4.01 -4.38
C ILE A 3 -25.04 -3.10 -5.40
N PHE A 4 -23.75 -2.85 -5.20
CA PHE A 4 -22.83 -2.31 -6.20
C PHE A 4 -21.72 -3.35 -6.49
N PRO A 5 -21.36 -3.59 -7.76
CA PRO A 5 -22.07 -3.22 -8.97
C PRO A 5 -23.52 -3.71 -8.97
N ALA A 6 -24.39 -3.01 -9.68
CA ALA A 6 -25.81 -3.40 -9.77
C ALA A 6 -25.95 -4.77 -10.46
N ASN A 7 -27.01 -5.51 -10.12
CA ASN A 7 -27.26 -6.83 -10.72
C ASN A 7 -27.44 -6.73 -12.25
N ASN A 8 -26.58 -7.41 -13.01
CA ASN A 8 -26.37 -7.33 -14.47
C ASN A 8 -25.74 -6.00 -14.94
N ALA A 9 -24.87 -5.38 -14.15
CA ALA A 9 -23.97 -4.33 -14.62
C ALA A 9 -22.85 -4.90 -15.49
N THR A 10 -22.49 -4.21 -16.57
CA THR A 10 -21.33 -4.53 -17.43
C THR A 10 -20.30 -3.39 -17.41
N GLY A 11 -19.09 -3.65 -17.91
CA GLY A 11 -18.00 -2.66 -17.93
C GLY A 11 -17.47 -2.29 -16.54
N VAL A 12 -17.59 -3.19 -15.55
CA VAL A 12 -17.11 -2.97 -14.18
C VAL A 12 -15.58 -2.92 -14.17
N ALA A 13 -14.98 -1.84 -13.67
CA ALA A 13 -13.52 -1.77 -13.57
C ALA A 13 -12.98 -2.91 -12.70
N ILE A 14 -11.91 -3.57 -13.15
CA ILE A 14 -11.37 -4.78 -12.50
C ILE A 14 -11.01 -4.63 -11.02
N ASN A 15 -10.72 -3.40 -10.58
CA ASN A 15 -10.40 -3.02 -9.20
C ASN A 15 -11.61 -2.44 -8.43
N SER A 16 -12.85 -2.76 -8.83
CA SER A 16 -14.05 -2.25 -8.17
C SER A 16 -14.33 -2.97 -6.85
N ASP A 17 -14.44 -2.21 -5.76
CA ASP A 17 -15.08 -2.69 -4.53
C ASP A 17 -16.53 -3.12 -4.79
N LEU A 18 -16.96 -4.20 -4.13
CA LEU A 18 -18.36 -4.59 -4.08
C LEU A 18 -18.99 -4.00 -2.82
N THR A 19 -20.21 -3.45 -2.88
CA THR A 19 -20.93 -3.02 -1.67
C THR A 19 -22.29 -3.67 -1.55
N ILE A 20 -22.63 -4.12 -0.35
CA ILE A 20 -23.90 -4.78 -0.02
C ILE A 20 -24.57 -3.98 1.09
N THR A 21 -25.60 -3.22 0.74
CA THR A 21 -26.43 -2.47 1.70
C THR A 21 -27.67 -3.29 2.05
N PHE A 22 -27.93 -3.54 3.32
CA PHE A 22 -29.17 -4.18 3.80
C PHE A 22 -30.30 -3.15 3.95
N SER A 23 -31.50 -3.56 4.37
CA SER A 23 -32.63 -2.64 4.59
C SER A 23 -32.62 -2.02 6.00
N GLU A 24 -32.00 -2.74 6.92
CA GLU A 24 -31.74 -2.45 8.33
C GLU A 24 -30.36 -3.03 8.71
N ASP A 25 -29.92 -2.86 9.96
CA ASP A 25 -28.64 -3.34 10.48
C ASP A 25 -28.71 -4.88 10.73
N VAL A 26 -27.64 -5.65 10.47
CA VAL A 26 -27.71 -7.14 10.47
C VAL A 26 -26.44 -7.85 10.96
N THR A 27 -26.59 -8.75 11.95
CA THR A 27 -25.52 -9.68 12.33
C THR A 27 -25.25 -10.70 11.21
N VAL A 28 -24.11 -10.55 10.52
CA VAL A 28 -23.58 -11.53 9.57
C VAL A 28 -22.63 -12.52 10.26
N SER A 29 -22.71 -13.81 9.92
CA SER A 29 -21.87 -14.85 10.58
C SER A 29 -21.51 -16.01 9.66
N GLY A 30 -20.29 -16.57 9.82
CA GLY A 30 -19.78 -17.60 8.92
C GLY A 30 -19.62 -17.06 7.48
N ASN A 31 -19.59 -17.97 6.50
CA ASN A 31 -19.51 -17.62 5.08
C ASN A 31 -20.82 -17.00 4.59
N TRP A 32 -21.09 -15.74 4.95
CA TRP A 32 -22.36 -15.06 4.71
C TRP A 32 -22.50 -14.54 3.29
N ALA A 33 -21.39 -14.33 2.58
CA ALA A 33 -21.37 -13.99 1.16
C ALA A 33 -20.26 -14.73 0.41
N GLN A 34 -20.40 -14.82 -0.92
CA GLN A 34 -19.45 -15.45 -1.83
C GLN A 34 -19.50 -14.77 -3.20
N VAL A 35 -18.34 -14.62 -3.85
CA VAL A 35 -18.20 -14.14 -5.22
C VAL A 35 -17.57 -15.26 -6.05
N VAL A 36 -18.21 -15.64 -7.15
CA VAL A 36 -17.74 -16.67 -8.08
C VAL A 36 -17.50 -16.05 -9.44
N CYS A 37 -16.24 -15.99 -9.86
CA CYS A 37 -15.82 -15.61 -11.21
C CYS A 37 -15.11 -16.82 -11.86
N PRO A 38 -14.95 -16.87 -13.20
CA PRO A 38 -14.17 -17.93 -13.86
C PRO A 38 -12.71 -18.04 -13.34
N SER A 39 -12.07 -16.92 -13.03
CA SER A 39 -10.72 -16.82 -12.43
C SER A 39 -10.61 -17.39 -11.02
N GLY A 40 -11.72 -17.42 -10.25
CA GLY A 40 -11.69 -17.88 -8.87
C GLY A 40 -12.97 -17.64 -8.06
N THR A 41 -13.03 -18.30 -6.91
CA THR A 41 -14.11 -18.11 -5.92
C THR A 41 -13.55 -17.46 -4.66
N GLN A 42 -14.12 -16.33 -4.27
CA GLN A 42 -13.81 -15.56 -3.06
C GLN A 42 -14.98 -15.71 -2.07
N SER A 43 -14.73 -15.87 -0.77
CA SER A 43 -15.79 -16.23 0.21
C SER A 43 -15.59 -15.50 1.54
N ILE A 44 -16.65 -14.87 2.04
CA ILE A 44 -16.56 -13.82 3.06
C ILE A 44 -17.03 -14.35 4.40
N ASP A 45 -16.12 -14.51 5.35
CA ASP A 45 -16.44 -14.91 6.72
C ASP A 45 -16.73 -13.69 7.61
N GLY A 46 -17.82 -13.74 8.39
CA GLY A 46 -18.23 -12.69 9.34
C GLY A 46 -17.35 -12.59 10.59
N SER A 47 -16.30 -13.40 10.74
CA SER A 47 -15.48 -13.47 11.96
C SER A 47 -14.50 -12.31 12.18
N GLY A 48 -14.35 -11.39 11.21
CA GLY A 48 -13.45 -10.24 11.31
C GLY A 48 -11.95 -10.60 11.28
N GLY A 49 -11.59 -11.85 10.97
CA GLY A 49 -10.22 -12.32 10.82
C GLY A 49 -10.00 -12.94 9.45
N ALA A 50 -9.01 -12.44 8.69
CA ALA A 50 -8.80 -12.84 7.31
C ALA A 50 -8.40 -14.33 7.16
N VAL A 51 -9.29 -15.14 6.60
CA VAL A 51 -9.01 -16.51 6.12
C VAL A 51 -9.55 -16.69 4.69
N GLY A 52 -8.96 -15.93 3.76
CA GLY A 52 -9.12 -16.12 2.31
C GLY A 52 -10.15 -15.22 1.63
N THR A 53 -9.64 -14.23 0.89
CA THR A 53 -10.31 -13.51 -0.23
C THR A 53 -11.63 -12.76 0.08
N LEU A 54 -11.52 -11.43 0.04
CA LEU A 54 -12.47 -10.34 0.37
C LEU A 54 -12.34 -9.81 1.81
N GLY A 55 -11.87 -8.58 1.94
CA GLY A 55 -11.81 -7.83 3.20
C GLY A 55 -13.05 -6.97 3.40
N ILE A 56 -13.64 -7.01 4.60
CA ILE A 56 -14.74 -6.13 4.99
C ILE A 56 -14.15 -4.81 5.52
N THR A 57 -14.50 -3.68 4.90
CA THR A 57 -13.93 -2.35 5.23
C THR A 57 -14.92 -1.36 5.86
N ASP A 58 -16.21 -1.71 5.90
CA ASP A 58 -17.29 -0.92 6.52
C ASP A 58 -18.32 -1.86 7.19
N ALA A 59 -19.19 -1.31 8.04
CA ALA A 59 -20.15 -2.04 8.86
C ALA A 59 -21.61 -1.57 8.63
N ASP A 60 -22.52 -1.95 9.53
CA ASP A 60 -23.96 -1.85 9.31
C ASP A 60 -24.49 -0.44 8.95
N PRO A 61 -25.46 -0.34 8.02
CA PRO A 61 -26.08 -1.43 7.26
C PRO A 61 -25.38 -1.72 5.90
N THR A 62 -24.15 -1.26 5.67
CA THR A 62 -23.46 -1.38 4.36
C THR A 62 -22.08 -2.02 4.45
N TYR A 63 -21.99 -3.25 3.99
CA TYR A 63 -20.77 -4.02 3.95
C TYR A 63 -20.03 -3.76 2.64
N THR A 64 -18.89 -3.07 2.72
CA THR A 64 -17.96 -2.90 1.59
C THR A 64 -16.94 -4.03 1.58
N LEU A 65 -16.77 -4.66 0.42
CA LEU A 65 -16.03 -5.90 0.21
C LEU A 65 -14.93 -5.64 -0.83
N ASN A 66 -13.69 -5.50 -0.37
CA ASN A 66 -12.54 -5.24 -1.22
C ASN A 66 -11.91 -6.55 -1.72
N PRO A 67 -11.88 -6.85 -3.03
CA PRO A 67 -11.25 -8.04 -3.58
C PRO A 67 -9.74 -8.02 -3.30
N SER A 68 -9.18 -9.09 -2.71
CA SER A 68 -7.74 -9.14 -2.39
C SER A 68 -6.86 -9.44 -3.62
N VAL A 69 -7.47 -9.57 -4.78
CA VAL A 69 -6.90 -9.59 -6.13
C VAL A 69 -7.94 -8.95 -7.03
N ASP A 70 -7.54 -8.05 -7.92
CA ASP A 70 -8.42 -7.49 -8.96
C ASP A 70 -9.08 -8.61 -9.78
N PHE A 71 -10.29 -8.37 -10.27
CA PHE A 71 -10.96 -9.29 -11.19
C PHE A 71 -10.20 -9.35 -12.54
N ALA A 72 -10.38 -10.41 -13.33
CA ALA A 72 -9.91 -10.42 -14.70
C ALA A 72 -10.82 -9.56 -15.61
N ASN A 73 -10.29 -9.09 -16.75
CA ASN A 73 -11.11 -8.47 -17.80
C ASN A 73 -12.10 -9.51 -18.41
N GLY A 74 -13.21 -9.05 -18.96
CA GLY A 74 -14.21 -9.89 -19.67
C GLY A 74 -14.94 -10.95 -18.81
N GLU A 75 -14.73 -10.99 -17.49
CA GLU A 75 -15.28 -12.04 -16.63
C GLU A 75 -16.66 -11.73 -16.06
N SER A 76 -17.59 -12.68 -16.22
CA SER A 76 -18.91 -12.65 -15.57
C SER A 76 -18.85 -13.23 -14.15
N CYS A 77 -18.79 -12.35 -13.16
CA CYS A 77 -18.81 -12.70 -11.74
C CYS A 77 -20.24 -12.80 -11.19
N THR A 78 -20.47 -13.72 -10.24
CA THR A 78 -21.74 -13.90 -9.50
C THR A 78 -21.52 -13.73 -8.00
N VAL A 79 -22.17 -12.74 -7.40
CA VAL A 79 -22.24 -12.51 -5.95
C VAL A 79 -23.46 -13.23 -5.39
N THR A 80 -23.27 -13.99 -4.31
CA THR A 80 -24.33 -14.64 -3.52
C THR A 80 -24.23 -14.20 -2.07
N VAL A 81 -25.37 -13.86 -1.47
CA VAL A 81 -25.52 -13.61 -0.02
C VAL A 81 -26.43 -14.71 0.54
N PHE A 82 -25.91 -15.48 1.50
CA PHE A 82 -26.57 -16.65 2.06
C PHE A 82 -27.47 -16.25 3.22
N ALA A 83 -28.78 -16.41 3.04
CA ALA A 83 -29.78 -15.94 3.99
C ALA A 83 -29.81 -16.72 5.32
N ALA A 84 -29.22 -17.91 5.34
CA ALA A 84 -29.00 -18.69 6.55
C ALA A 84 -27.83 -18.17 7.41
N GLN A 85 -27.15 -17.11 6.99
CA GLN A 85 -25.94 -16.53 7.61
C GLN A 85 -26.08 -15.02 7.85
N VAL A 86 -27.27 -14.46 7.65
CA VAL A 86 -27.64 -13.07 7.93
C VAL A 86 -28.82 -13.09 8.91
N GLU A 87 -28.53 -12.80 10.17
CA GLU A 87 -29.50 -12.60 11.24
C GLU A 87 -29.82 -11.11 11.40
N ASP A 88 -30.98 -10.82 11.95
CA ASP A 88 -31.55 -9.49 12.14
C ASP A 88 -31.17 -8.94 13.54
N ASP A 89 -30.61 -7.74 13.61
CA ASP A 89 -30.26 -7.11 14.89
C ASP A 89 -31.50 -6.55 15.62
N ASP A 90 -32.60 -6.27 14.89
CA ASP A 90 -33.86 -5.85 15.50
C ASP A 90 -34.67 -7.07 15.98
N LEU A 91 -34.53 -7.42 17.27
CA LEU A 91 -35.29 -8.53 17.87
C LEU A 91 -36.80 -8.20 18.11
N ILE A 92 -37.40 -7.26 17.38
CA ILE A 92 -38.76 -6.74 17.62
C ILE A 92 -39.68 -6.92 16.39
N ASP A 93 -39.22 -6.80 15.13
CA ASP A 93 -40.07 -6.99 13.93
C ASP A 93 -39.69 -8.16 12.98
N PRO A 94 -40.06 -9.43 13.31
CA PRO A 94 -39.70 -10.60 12.51
C PRO A 94 -40.17 -10.52 11.04
N PRO A 95 -39.36 -11.00 10.07
CA PRO A 95 -38.49 -12.16 10.19
C PRO A 95 -37.04 -11.87 10.65
N GLN A 96 -36.63 -12.52 11.74
CA GLN A 96 -35.33 -12.37 12.41
C GLN A 96 -34.12 -12.94 11.65
N ASN A 97 -34.32 -13.23 10.37
CA ASN A 97 -33.35 -13.85 9.48
C ASN A 97 -33.75 -13.49 8.04
N MET A 98 -32.75 -13.33 7.18
CA MET A 98 -33.00 -13.02 5.78
C MET A 98 -33.89 -14.11 5.12
N ALA A 99 -34.84 -13.69 4.27
CA ALA A 99 -35.95 -14.56 3.85
C ALA A 99 -35.60 -15.62 2.79
N ALA A 100 -34.60 -15.34 1.95
CA ALA A 100 -34.05 -16.23 0.92
C ALA A 100 -32.71 -15.67 0.42
N ASP A 101 -31.83 -16.54 -0.08
CA ASP A 101 -30.51 -16.14 -0.61
C ASP A 101 -30.66 -15.08 -1.72
N PHE A 102 -29.82 -14.05 -1.69
CA PHE A 102 -29.79 -13.01 -2.71
C PHE A 102 -28.64 -13.28 -3.68
N MET A 103 -28.92 -13.25 -4.98
CA MET A 103 -27.92 -13.42 -6.03
C MET A 103 -27.94 -12.23 -6.98
N ALA A 104 -26.75 -11.78 -7.37
CA ALA A 104 -26.54 -10.76 -8.39
C ALA A 104 -25.31 -11.11 -9.22
N SER A 105 -25.30 -10.77 -10.51
CA SER A 105 -24.14 -10.89 -11.38
C SER A 105 -23.63 -9.52 -11.83
N PHE A 106 -22.38 -9.47 -12.26
CA PHE A 106 -21.82 -8.34 -13.01
C PHE A 106 -20.73 -8.85 -13.96
N THR A 107 -20.35 -8.04 -14.93
CA THR A 107 -19.27 -8.35 -15.87
C THR A 107 -18.24 -7.23 -15.85
N THR A 108 -16.97 -7.59 -15.90
CA THR A 108 -15.88 -6.61 -15.88
C THR A 108 -15.72 -5.87 -17.20
N VAL A 109 -14.89 -4.84 -17.20
CA VAL A 109 -14.42 -4.18 -18.43
C VAL A 109 -13.64 -5.18 -19.27
N ASP A 110 -13.90 -5.18 -20.59
CA ASP A 110 -13.17 -5.99 -21.55
C ASP A 110 -12.15 -5.14 -22.34
N VAL A 111 -11.31 -5.78 -23.15
CA VAL A 111 -10.24 -5.11 -23.92
C VAL A 111 -10.17 -5.64 -25.35
N ALA A 112 -10.56 -4.81 -26.32
CA ALA A 112 -10.54 -5.12 -27.75
C ALA A 112 -9.28 -5.89 -28.23
N PRO A 113 -9.47 -6.93 -29.08
CA PRO A 113 -8.42 -7.89 -29.40
C PRO A 113 -7.24 -7.31 -30.21
N GLU A 114 -6.05 -7.86 -30.01
CA GLU A 114 -4.79 -7.53 -30.71
C GLU A 114 -4.21 -8.75 -31.44
N ILE A 115 -3.48 -8.54 -32.55
CA ILE A 115 -2.67 -9.59 -33.20
C ILE A 115 -1.28 -9.63 -32.55
N THR A 116 -1.04 -10.62 -31.71
CA THR A 116 0.16 -10.75 -30.87
C THR A 116 1.39 -11.24 -31.63
N SER A 117 1.20 -12.03 -32.69
CA SER A 117 2.30 -12.54 -33.54
C SER A 117 1.81 -13.02 -34.89
N THR A 118 2.74 -13.13 -35.85
CA THR A 118 2.49 -13.60 -37.21
C THR A 118 3.55 -14.61 -37.66
N THR A 119 3.19 -15.45 -38.63
CA THR A 119 4.13 -16.30 -39.37
C THR A 119 3.67 -16.33 -40.84
N PRO A 120 4.50 -15.95 -41.83
CA PRO A 120 5.85 -15.41 -41.68
C PRO A 120 5.87 -14.05 -40.95
N ALA A 121 7.05 -13.66 -40.46
CA ALA A 121 7.24 -12.36 -39.82
C ALA A 121 7.36 -11.23 -40.87
N GLU A 122 7.11 -9.98 -40.44
CA GLU A 122 7.23 -8.78 -41.29
C GLU A 122 8.60 -8.70 -41.98
N ALA A 123 8.57 -8.46 -43.29
CA ALA A 123 9.72 -8.35 -44.19
C ALA A 123 10.62 -9.61 -44.33
N ALA A 124 10.12 -10.80 -44.00
CA ALA A 124 10.79 -12.06 -44.35
C ALA A 124 10.74 -12.34 -45.87
N THR A 125 11.74 -13.04 -46.41
CA THR A 125 11.63 -13.76 -47.70
C THR A 125 11.34 -15.22 -47.40
N VAL A 126 10.32 -15.78 -48.07
CA VAL A 126 9.78 -17.12 -47.79
C VAL A 126 9.23 -17.79 -49.05
N GLY A 127 9.30 -19.12 -49.10
CA GLY A 127 8.95 -19.90 -50.29
C GLY A 127 7.51 -19.83 -50.76
N THR A 128 7.33 -20.23 -52.02
CA THR A 128 6.07 -20.08 -52.76
C THR A 128 4.91 -20.90 -52.18
N GLY A 129 5.17 -21.87 -51.30
CA GLY A 129 4.16 -22.69 -50.63
C GLY A 129 3.70 -22.20 -49.25
N GLN A 130 4.03 -20.98 -48.84
CA GLN A 130 3.93 -20.56 -47.43
C GLN A 130 2.54 -20.07 -47.00
N ASP A 131 2.03 -20.68 -45.93
CA ASP A 131 0.81 -20.29 -45.22
C ASP A 131 1.04 -19.04 -44.34
N VAL A 132 0.02 -18.19 -44.24
CA VAL A 132 0.05 -17.01 -43.35
C VAL A 132 -0.79 -17.30 -42.11
N THR A 133 -0.17 -17.31 -40.94
CA THR A 133 -0.83 -17.51 -39.64
C THR A 133 -0.78 -16.24 -38.80
N LEU A 134 -1.91 -15.88 -38.22
CA LEU A 134 -2.12 -14.75 -37.30
C LEU A 134 -2.53 -15.31 -35.94
N ASN A 135 -1.86 -14.89 -34.86
CA ASN A 135 -2.24 -15.22 -33.49
C ASN A 135 -2.81 -13.98 -32.80
N PHE A 136 -3.88 -14.15 -32.04
CA PHE A 136 -4.57 -13.08 -31.34
C PHE A 136 -4.21 -13.05 -29.83
N SER A 137 -4.70 -12.05 -29.10
CA SER A 137 -4.65 -11.96 -27.64
C SER A 137 -5.59 -12.96 -26.97
N GLU A 138 -6.71 -13.27 -27.62
CA GLU A 138 -7.84 -14.05 -27.10
C GLU A 138 -8.60 -14.79 -28.23
N ASN A 139 -9.80 -15.29 -27.91
CA ASN A 139 -10.67 -15.99 -28.85
C ASN A 139 -11.56 -15.00 -29.62
N VAL A 140 -11.42 -14.99 -30.96
CA VAL A 140 -12.07 -14.03 -31.87
C VAL A 140 -12.98 -14.71 -32.90
N ASP A 141 -14.00 -13.97 -33.34
CA ASP A 141 -14.81 -14.26 -34.52
C ASP A 141 -14.26 -13.46 -35.72
N VAL A 142 -13.96 -14.13 -36.84
CA VAL A 142 -13.27 -13.50 -37.98
C VAL A 142 -14.07 -13.60 -39.28
N THR A 143 -14.47 -12.44 -39.81
CA THR A 143 -15.08 -12.31 -41.15
C THR A 143 -14.00 -12.40 -42.23
N THR A 144 -13.52 -13.63 -42.48
CA THR A 144 -12.43 -13.95 -43.41
C THR A 144 -12.64 -13.46 -44.84
N ALA A 145 -13.90 -13.28 -45.27
CA ALA A 145 -14.26 -12.70 -46.57
C ALA A 145 -13.85 -11.21 -46.73
N SER A 146 -13.50 -10.54 -45.63
CA SER A 146 -13.02 -9.14 -45.62
C SER A 146 -11.48 -9.02 -45.66
N ILE A 147 -10.75 -10.13 -45.50
CA ILE A 147 -9.28 -10.15 -45.53
C ILE A 147 -8.79 -10.15 -46.99
N THR A 148 -7.76 -9.37 -47.29
CA THR A 148 -7.15 -9.32 -48.64
C THR A 148 -5.70 -9.76 -48.63
N PHE A 149 -5.34 -10.70 -49.52
CA PHE A 149 -3.99 -11.20 -49.74
C PHE A 149 -3.60 -10.89 -51.19
N ASN A 150 -2.44 -10.26 -51.42
CA ASN A 150 -2.02 -9.76 -52.72
C ASN A 150 -0.49 -9.88 -52.90
N CYS A 151 -0.04 -10.59 -53.94
CA CYS A 151 1.37 -10.73 -54.32
C CYS A 151 1.56 -10.17 -55.75
N GLY A 152 1.45 -8.84 -55.89
CA GLY A 152 1.31 -8.15 -57.19
C GLY A 152 -0.04 -8.34 -57.88
N ALA A 153 -0.70 -9.48 -57.67
CA ALA A 153 -2.11 -9.73 -57.95
C ALA A 153 -2.78 -10.42 -56.73
N ALA A 154 -4.11 -10.30 -56.64
CA ALA A 154 -4.89 -10.88 -55.54
C ALA A 154 -4.75 -12.42 -55.50
N VAL A 155 -4.31 -12.93 -54.36
CA VAL A 155 -4.12 -14.36 -54.07
C VAL A 155 -5.43 -14.93 -53.55
N ALA A 156 -5.89 -16.05 -54.11
CA ALA A 156 -6.99 -16.82 -53.55
C ALA A 156 -6.46 -17.74 -52.46
N PHE A 157 -7.05 -17.69 -51.26
CA PHE A 157 -6.69 -18.53 -50.11
C PHE A 157 -7.92 -19.31 -49.60
N THR A 158 -7.66 -20.31 -48.77
CA THR A 158 -8.65 -21.00 -47.93
C THR A 158 -8.31 -20.65 -46.48
N PRO A 159 -9.19 -19.95 -45.75
CA PRO A 159 -8.99 -19.74 -44.32
C PRO A 159 -9.28 -21.04 -43.54
N GLY A 160 -8.63 -21.17 -42.38
CA GLY A 160 -8.98 -22.17 -41.37
C GLY A 160 -10.31 -21.87 -40.67
N PRO A 161 -10.56 -22.50 -39.50
CA PRO A 161 -11.63 -22.09 -38.59
C PRO A 161 -11.51 -20.59 -38.26
N ALA A 162 -12.65 -19.92 -38.09
CA ALA A 162 -12.71 -18.46 -38.03
C ALA A 162 -13.83 -17.96 -37.09
N SER A 163 -14.13 -18.75 -36.06
CA SER A 163 -15.07 -18.42 -34.99
C SER A 163 -14.65 -19.19 -33.76
N ASP A 164 -14.67 -18.54 -32.59
CA ASP A 164 -14.07 -19.03 -31.34
C ASP A 164 -12.61 -19.53 -31.51
N ILE A 165 -11.74 -18.68 -32.08
CA ILE A 165 -10.33 -19.00 -32.38
C ILE A 165 -9.33 -17.98 -31.84
N ASN A 166 -8.20 -18.45 -31.30
CA ASN A 166 -7.04 -17.61 -30.97
C ASN A 166 -5.95 -17.59 -32.06
N THR A 167 -6.08 -18.42 -33.09
CA THR A 167 -5.16 -18.50 -34.24
C THR A 167 -5.93 -18.68 -35.54
N LEU A 168 -5.65 -17.82 -36.53
CA LEU A 168 -6.19 -17.94 -37.89
C LEU A 168 -5.06 -18.23 -38.89
N THR A 169 -5.13 -19.36 -39.59
CA THR A 169 -4.27 -19.68 -40.74
C THR A 169 -4.98 -19.41 -42.05
N LEU A 170 -4.27 -18.83 -43.02
CA LEU A 170 -4.68 -18.51 -44.38
C LEU A 170 -3.79 -19.29 -45.36
N THR A 171 -4.29 -20.41 -45.87
CA THR A 171 -3.58 -21.30 -46.79
C THR A 171 -3.77 -20.84 -48.24
N PRO A 172 -2.72 -20.51 -49.03
CA PRO A 172 -2.86 -20.20 -50.44
C PRO A 172 -3.48 -21.37 -51.25
N ASN A 173 -4.45 -21.09 -52.12
CA ASN A 173 -5.10 -22.11 -52.96
C ASN A 173 -4.23 -22.59 -54.14
N SER A 174 -3.09 -21.92 -54.34
CA SER A 174 -2.04 -22.20 -55.31
C SER A 174 -0.75 -21.58 -54.79
N ALA A 175 0.40 -22.07 -55.25
CA ALA A 175 1.68 -21.44 -54.95
C ALA A 175 1.66 -19.92 -55.25
N LEU A 176 2.31 -19.15 -54.39
CA LEU A 176 2.55 -17.73 -54.56
C LEU A 176 3.49 -17.49 -55.77
N PRO A 177 3.42 -16.34 -56.45
CA PRO A 177 4.31 -16.08 -57.59
C PRO A 177 5.76 -15.88 -57.13
N GLU A 178 6.71 -16.51 -57.81
CA GLU A 178 8.16 -16.33 -57.61
C GLU A 178 8.60 -14.85 -57.71
N GLY A 179 9.58 -14.45 -56.90
CA GLY A 179 10.20 -13.12 -56.91
C GLY A 179 9.28 -11.96 -56.53
N ALA A 180 8.12 -12.24 -55.91
CA ALA A 180 7.07 -11.26 -55.66
C ALA A 180 7.04 -10.75 -54.21
N THR A 181 6.72 -9.46 -54.05
CA THR A 181 6.33 -8.88 -52.75
C THR A 181 4.85 -9.16 -52.48
N CYS A 182 4.58 -9.75 -51.32
CA CYS A 182 3.26 -10.12 -50.82
C CYS A 182 2.83 -9.19 -49.67
N THR A 183 1.54 -8.85 -49.64
CA THR A 183 0.89 -8.10 -48.57
C THR A 183 -0.43 -8.78 -48.18
N VAL A 184 -0.66 -8.92 -46.87
CA VAL A 184 -1.94 -9.33 -46.27
C VAL A 184 -2.48 -8.18 -45.44
N THR A 185 -3.75 -7.82 -45.61
CA THR A 185 -4.43 -6.76 -44.85
C THR A 185 -5.70 -7.30 -44.21
N VAL A 186 -5.85 -7.04 -42.91
CA VAL A 186 -7.00 -7.43 -42.08
C VAL A 186 -7.67 -6.14 -41.58
N PRO A 187 -8.89 -5.80 -42.04
CA PRO A 187 -9.65 -4.67 -41.50
C PRO A 187 -9.98 -4.86 -40.02
N ALA A 188 -10.09 -3.77 -39.25
CA ALA A 188 -10.58 -3.76 -37.86
C ALA A 188 -11.89 -4.54 -37.72
N ALA A 189 -12.96 -4.05 -38.36
CA ALA A 189 -14.27 -4.69 -38.53
C ALA A 189 -14.30 -6.07 -39.24
N ALA A 190 -13.15 -6.71 -39.47
CA ALA A 190 -13.09 -8.11 -39.89
C ALA A 190 -12.84 -9.07 -38.70
N VAL A 191 -12.45 -8.56 -37.54
CA VAL A 191 -12.16 -9.32 -36.30
C VAL A 191 -12.93 -8.66 -35.17
N THR A 192 -13.78 -9.44 -34.49
CA THR A 192 -14.32 -9.10 -33.17
C THR A 192 -13.88 -10.17 -32.17
N ASP A 193 -14.01 -9.94 -30.88
CA ASP A 193 -14.07 -11.05 -29.92
C ASP A 193 -15.17 -12.08 -30.30
N SER A 194 -15.09 -13.25 -29.67
CA SER A 194 -16.08 -14.33 -29.76
C SER A 194 -17.00 -14.37 -28.52
N ASP A 195 -17.03 -13.29 -27.73
CA ASP A 195 -17.77 -13.19 -26.48
C ASP A 195 -19.27 -12.90 -26.72
N THR A 196 -20.10 -12.99 -25.67
CA THR A 196 -21.55 -12.68 -25.74
C THR A 196 -22.06 -11.89 -24.53
N VAL A 197 -21.15 -11.26 -23.80
CA VAL A 197 -21.28 -10.75 -22.43
C VAL A 197 -21.19 -9.21 -22.39
N ASP A 198 -20.45 -8.58 -23.32
CA ASP A 198 -20.58 -7.14 -23.67
C ASP A 198 -20.84 -6.98 -25.21
N PRO A 199 -20.88 -5.78 -25.81
CA PRO A 199 -20.93 -5.61 -27.27
C PRO A 199 -19.59 -6.00 -27.90
N PRO A 200 -19.54 -6.84 -28.96
CA PRO A 200 -18.27 -7.27 -29.54
C PRO A 200 -17.41 -6.11 -30.04
N ASP A 201 -16.20 -6.01 -29.51
CA ASP A 201 -15.21 -4.99 -29.78
C ASP A 201 -14.40 -5.34 -31.05
N GLU A 202 -14.26 -4.39 -31.96
CA GLU A 202 -13.45 -4.57 -33.18
C GLU A 202 -11.95 -4.42 -32.86
N LEU A 203 -11.11 -5.25 -33.50
CA LEU A 203 -9.63 -5.11 -33.50
C LEU A 203 -9.23 -3.64 -33.70
N ALA A 204 -8.53 -3.05 -32.72
CA ALA A 204 -8.44 -1.59 -32.53
C ALA A 204 -7.91 -0.77 -33.74
N ALA A 205 -7.19 -1.40 -34.67
CA ALA A 205 -6.83 -0.81 -35.96
C ALA A 205 -6.66 -1.89 -37.05
N ALA A 206 -6.86 -1.52 -38.31
CA ALA A 206 -6.61 -2.44 -39.43
C ALA A 206 -5.13 -2.84 -39.51
N PHE A 207 -4.85 -4.14 -39.44
CA PHE A 207 -3.52 -4.73 -39.47
C PHE A 207 -3.03 -4.98 -40.90
N THR A 208 -1.71 -4.96 -41.13
CA THR A 208 -1.10 -5.31 -42.42
C THR A 208 0.27 -5.95 -42.21
N LEU A 209 0.50 -7.06 -42.90
CA LEU A 209 1.74 -7.85 -42.94
C LEU A 209 2.31 -7.82 -44.37
N ASN A 210 3.62 -7.63 -44.51
CA ASN A 210 4.35 -7.66 -45.78
C ASN A 210 5.49 -8.68 -45.73
N PHE A 211 5.72 -9.39 -46.83
CA PHE A 211 6.83 -10.33 -47.00
C PHE A 211 7.19 -10.48 -48.49
N SER A 212 8.24 -11.25 -48.82
CA SER A 212 8.66 -11.55 -50.20
C SER A 212 8.80 -13.05 -50.44
N THR A 213 8.90 -13.42 -51.72
CA THR A 213 9.13 -14.78 -52.24
C THR A 213 10.37 -14.76 -53.15
N ASP A 214 11.10 -15.87 -53.22
CA ASP A 214 12.38 -15.95 -53.95
C ASP A 214 12.27 -16.41 -55.43
N ALA A 215 13.38 -16.53 -56.17
CA ALA A 215 13.40 -16.67 -57.64
C ALA A 215 14.59 -17.49 -58.21
N ALA A 216 14.31 -18.29 -59.24
CA ALA A 216 15.18 -19.36 -59.74
C ALA A 216 16.30 -18.95 -60.77
N PRO A 217 17.38 -19.75 -60.90
CA PRO A 217 18.61 -19.42 -61.66
C PRO A 217 18.55 -19.54 -63.22
N ASP A 218 19.52 -18.91 -63.91
CA ASP A 218 19.70 -18.84 -65.38
C ASP A 218 21.16 -19.11 -65.87
N PHE A 219 21.38 -19.32 -67.18
CA PHE A 219 22.63 -19.76 -67.82
C PHE A 219 23.44 -18.62 -68.45
N VAL A 220 24.78 -18.73 -68.45
CA VAL A 220 25.70 -17.72 -68.99
C VAL A 220 26.64 -18.20 -70.11
N SER A 221 27.44 -19.28 -69.94
CA SER A 221 28.43 -19.68 -70.97
C SER A 221 28.99 -21.12 -70.85
N SER A 222 29.80 -21.58 -71.82
CA SER A 222 30.51 -22.88 -71.78
C SER A 222 31.83 -22.95 -72.57
N THR A 223 32.64 -24.00 -72.36
CA THR A 223 33.90 -24.32 -73.08
C THR A 223 34.17 -25.83 -73.05
N PRO A 224 34.62 -26.52 -74.13
CA PRO A 224 34.82 -26.06 -75.50
C PRO A 224 33.58 -25.41 -76.10
N ALA A 225 33.80 -24.39 -76.94
CA ALA A 225 32.72 -23.71 -77.64
C ALA A 225 32.00 -24.67 -78.61
N ASN A 226 30.72 -24.40 -78.86
CA ASN A 226 29.83 -25.29 -79.60
C ASN A 226 30.31 -25.60 -81.03
N ASN A 227 30.43 -26.90 -81.37
CA ASN A 227 30.87 -27.49 -82.66
C ASN A 227 32.39 -27.46 -82.91
N ALA A 228 33.20 -28.02 -81.99
CA ALA A 228 34.62 -28.28 -82.22
C ALA A 228 34.88 -29.64 -82.90
N THR A 229 36.15 -30.03 -83.16
CA THR A 229 36.55 -31.33 -83.75
C THR A 229 37.96 -31.74 -83.30
N ASP A 230 38.33 -33.01 -83.56
CA ASP A 230 39.66 -33.62 -83.37
C ASP A 230 40.19 -33.52 -81.93
N ILE A 231 39.30 -33.78 -80.97
CA ILE A 231 39.57 -33.70 -79.54
C ILE A 231 40.29 -34.97 -79.08
N ALA A 232 41.47 -34.77 -78.47
CA ALA A 232 42.22 -35.84 -77.85
C ALA A 232 41.41 -36.49 -76.72
N LEU A 233 41.56 -37.81 -76.55
CA LEU A 233 40.67 -38.61 -75.72
C LEU A 233 40.60 -38.14 -74.25
N THR A 234 41.61 -37.42 -73.74
CA THR A 234 41.72 -36.96 -72.35
C THR A 234 41.09 -35.58 -72.03
N SER A 235 40.26 -35.00 -72.90
CA SER A 235 39.90 -33.56 -72.81
C SER A 235 38.63 -33.26 -71.99
N THR A 236 38.58 -32.12 -71.29
CA THR A 236 37.51 -31.71 -70.34
C THR A 236 36.60 -30.58 -70.86
N VAL A 237 35.52 -30.26 -70.12
CA VAL A 237 34.45 -29.29 -70.47
C VAL A 237 34.04 -28.43 -69.25
N GLN A 238 33.51 -27.20 -69.43
CA GLN A 238 33.09 -26.25 -68.38
C GLN A 238 31.82 -25.45 -68.76
N ILE A 239 31.05 -24.97 -67.77
CA ILE A 239 29.74 -24.27 -67.87
C ILE A 239 29.60 -23.15 -66.80
N THR A 240 28.73 -22.13 -66.97
CA THR A 240 28.53 -20.99 -66.03
C THR A 240 27.06 -20.51 -65.94
N PHE A 241 26.62 -20.03 -64.76
CA PHE A 241 25.25 -19.60 -64.39
C PHE A 241 25.16 -18.18 -63.77
N SER A 242 23.96 -17.72 -63.41
CA SER A 242 23.65 -16.39 -62.84
C SER A 242 24.02 -16.23 -61.36
N GLU A 243 23.64 -17.20 -60.53
CA GLU A 243 24.06 -17.35 -59.13
C GLU A 243 24.72 -18.73 -58.89
N ASN A 244 24.89 -19.11 -57.62
CA ASN A 244 25.43 -20.42 -57.27
C ASN A 244 24.40 -21.49 -57.63
N VAL A 245 24.86 -22.66 -58.05
CA VAL A 245 23.97 -23.80 -58.28
C VAL A 245 24.56 -25.06 -57.68
N ASP A 246 23.69 -25.90 -57.13
CA ASP A 246 23.99 -27.30 -56.88
C ASP A 246 23.54 -28.16 -58.05
N ALA A 247 24.49 -28.94 -58.58
CA ALA A 247 24.33 -29.69 -59.81
C ALA A 247 25.21 -30.94 -59.80
N THR A 248 24.59 -32.10 -59.96
CA THR A 248 25.26 -33.40 -59.97
C THR A 248 25.66 -33.82 -61.39
N ALA A 249 26.30 -34.99 -61.50
CA ALA A 249 26.55 -35.63 -62.80
C ALA A 249 25.28 -36.19 -63.47
N GLY A 250 24.10 -36.15 -62.82
CA GLY A 250 22.81 -36.51 -63.41
C GLY A 250 22.18 -35.37 -64.21
N ASP A 251 22.45 -34.12 -63.83
CA ASP A 251 21.74 -32.93 -64.31
C ASP A 251 22.37 -32.35 -65.61
N LEU A 252 23.51 -32.95 -65.99
CA LEU A 252 24.30 -32.68 -67.18
C LEU A 252 24.49 -33.98 -67.97
N GLY A 253 24.72 -33.87 -69.28
CA GLY A 253 25.14 -35.01 -70.12
C GLY A 253 26.27 -34.64 -71.08
N LEU A 254 27.07 -35.62 -71.49
CA LEU A 254 28.13 -35.54 -72.52
C LEU A 254 28.11 -36.85 -73.32
N SER A 255 28.04 -36.82 -74.65
CA SER A 255 27.65 -38.00 -75.45
C SER A 255 28.29 -38.09 -76.83
N CYS A 256 29.24 -39.01 -77.04
CA CYS A 256 30.04 -39.15 -78.27
C CYS A 256 29.51 -40.24 -79.23
N ASP A 257 29.25 -39.87 -80.50
CA ASP A 257 28.42 -40.59 -81.47
C ASP A 257 27.06 -41.01 -80.91
N SER A 258 26.46 -40.13 -80.10
CA SER A 258 25.22 -40.38 -79.34
C SER A 258 25.37 -41.38 -78.18
N ASN A 259 26.59 -41.77 -77.79
CA ASN A 259 26.86 -42.61 -76.62
C ASN A 259 27.32 -41.76 -75.43
N SER A 260 26.57 -41.76 -74.33
CA SER A 260 26.95 -41.00 -73.12
C SER A 260 28.33 -41.41 -72.60
N GLN A 261 29.12 -40.43 -72.20
CA GLN A 261 30.44 -40.58 -71.59
C GLN A 261 30.32 -40.35 -70.09
N ALA A 262 31.11 -41.11 -69.31
CA ALA A 262 31.27 -40.82 -67.89
C ALA A 262 32.20 -39.61 -67.73
N PHE A 263 31.77 -38.67 -66.89
CA PHE A 263 32.57 -37.53 -66.43
C PHE A 263 32.26 -37.27 -64.96
N THR A 264 33.23 -36.76 -64.22
CA THR A 264 32.98 -36.15 -62.90
C THR A 264 32.60 -34.69 -63.09
N VAL A 265 31.63 -34.20 -62.31
CA VAL A 265 31.32 -32.77 -62.19
C VAL A 265 32.03 -32.23 -60.96
N SER A 266 32.62 -31.04 -61.07
CA SER A 266 33.08 -30.24 -59.94
C SER A 266 32.64 -28.79 -60.08
N GLY A 267 32.30 -28.14 -58.98
CA GLY A 267 31.79 -26.76 -58.96
C GLY A 267 30.39 -26.57 -58.35
N SER A 268 29.75 -27.64 -57.86
CA SER A 268 28.51 -27.55 -57.06
C SER A 268 28.67 -26.56 -55.89
N GLY A 269 27.60 -25.82 -55.56
CA GLY A 269 27.64 -24.68 -54.64
C GLY A 269 28.32 -23.45 -55.25
N SER A 270 28.40 -23.35 -56.58
CA SER A 270 29.05 -22.24 -57.27
C SER A 270 28.52 -22.00 -58.68
N ALA A 271 28.64 -20.77 -59.16
CA ALA A 271 28.16 -20.36 -60.49
C ALA A 271 28.93 -20.96 -61.69
N VAL A 272 29.87 -21.90 -61.48
CA VAL A 272 30.74 -22.47 -62.54
C VAL A 272 30.95 -23.97 -62.34
N LEU A 273 30.54 -24.78 -63.32
CA LEU A 273 30.68 -26.25 -63.31
C LEU A 273 31.76 -26.73 -64.29
N THR A 274 32.45 -27.83 -63.96
CA THR A 274 33.50 -28.46 -64.78
C THR A 274 33.25 -29.97 -64.90
N LEU A 275 33.15 -30.47 -66.14
CA LEU A 275 32.97 -31.88 -66.48
C LEU A 275 34.32 -32.46 -66.92
N THR A 276 34.84 -33.45 -66.19
CA THR A 276 36.09 -34.14 -66.51
C THR A 276 35.83 -35.60 -66.90
N PRO A 277 35.97 -35.98 -68.18
CA PRO A 277 35.75 -37.36 -68.62
C PRO A 277 36.61 -38.35 -67.83
N SER A 278 35.96 -39.37 -67.28
CA SER A 278 36.55 -40.33 -66.34
C SER A 278 37.49 -41.33 -67.01
N ALA A 279 37.56 -41.31 -68.34
CA ALA A 279 38.41 -42.14 -69.16
C ALA A 279 38.78 -41.39 -70.45
N ASN A 280 39.68 -41.98 -71.24
CA ASN A 280 39.81 -41.64 -72.64
C ASN A 280 38.44 -41.76 -73.34
N LEU A 281 37.96 -40.63 -73.87
CA LEU A 281 36.77 -40.52 -74.73
C LEU A 281 36.84 -41.51 -75.92
N PRO A 282 35.71 -41.77 -76.62
CA PRO A 282 35.61 -42.86 -77.58
C PRO A 282 36.34 -42.58 -78.90
N SER A 283 35.84 -43.21 -79.96
CA SER A 283 36.72 -43.91 -80.86
C SER A 283 36.29 -43.67 -82.31
N ASP A 284 36.69 -42.52 -82.86
CA ASP A 284 36.22 -41.93 -84.13
C ASP A 284 34.81 -41.27 -84.01
N ALA A 285 34.50 -40.62 -82.88
CA ALA A 285 33.11 -40.33 -82.45
C ALA A 285 32.79 -38.87 -82.06
N ASN A 286 31.57 -38.39 -82.37
CA ASN A 286 31.06 -37.01 -82.21
C ASN A 286 30.28 -36.74 -80.91
N CYS A 287 30.92 -36.09 -79.94
CA CYS A 287 30.45 -35.65 -78.62
C CYS A 287 29.39 -34.55 -78.65
N ILE A 288 28.39 -34.61 -77.75
CA ILE A 288 27.33 -33.61 -77.52
C ILE A 288 27.07 -33.47 -76.02
N VAL A 289 27.13 -32.25 -75.49
CA VAL A 289 26.85 -31.84 -74.11
C VAL A 289 25.43 -31.30 -74.02
N THR A 290 24.70 -31.63 -72.95
CA THR A 290 23.29 -31.25 -72.73
C THR A 290 23.08 -30.82 -71.28
N LEU A 291 22.26 -29.79 -71.07
CA LEU A 291 21.77 -29.33 -69.76
C LEU A 291 20.35 -29.84 -69.50
N THR A 292 20.00 -30.11 -68.24
CA THR A 292 18.64 -30.55 -67.83
C THR A 292 18.15 -29.79 -66.60
N ASN A 293 16.90 -29.98 -66.21
CA ASN A 293 16.21 -29.14 -65.22
C ASN A 293 16.63 -29.30 -63.75
N GLY A 294 17.28 -30.41 -63.36
CA GLY A 294 17.64 -30.72 -61.97
C GLY A 294 18.82 -29.90 -61.41
N ILE A 295 19.04 -28.70 -61.93
CA ILE A 295 20.06 -27.75 -61.47
C ILE A 295 19.34 -26.77 -60.53
N ASN A 296 19.71 -26.81 -59.26
CA ASN A 296 19.02 -26.12 -58.16
C ASN A 296 19.89 -24.98 -57.61
N ASP A 297 19.30 -24.03 -56.87
CA ASP A 297 20.07 -23.16 -55.97
C ASP A 297 20.69 -23.94 -54.78
N SER A 298 21.52 -23.26 -53.97
CA SER A 298 22.33 -23.79 -52.89
C SER A 298 22.01 -23.18 -51.50
N ASP A 299 21.04 -22.26 -51.38
CA ASP A 299 20.45 -21.91 -50.07
C ASP A 299 19.57 -23.08 -49.56
N ALA A 300 19.29 -23.10 -48.26
CA ALA A 300 18.48 -24.11 -47.58
C ALA A 300 17.20 -23.52 -46.93
N ILE A 301 16.90 -22.25 -47.19
CA ILE A 301 15.83 -21.50 -46.51
C ILE A 301 14.57 -21.32 -47.38
N ASP A 302 14.66 -21.36 -48.72
CA ASP A 302 13.55 -20.95 -49.61
C ASP A 302 13.47 -21.73 -50.95
N PRO A 303 12.44 -22.59 -51.16
CA PRO A 303 12.13 -23.21 -52.46
C PRO A 303 11.01 -22.47 -53.25
N PRO A 304 11.09 -22.41 -54.60
CA PRO A 304 11.52 -23.53 -55.45
C PRO A 304 12.76 -23.27 -56.31
N ASP A 305 13.60 -24.30 -56.39
CA ASP A 305 15.03 -24.15 -56.72
C ASP A 305 15.38 -24.40 -58.21
N GLU A 306 14.52 -25.07 -59.00
CA GLU A 306 14.87 -25.59 -60.34
C GLU A 306 15.08 -24.51 -61.43
N TYR A 307 16.19 -24.63 -62.16
CA TYR A 307 16.49 -23.90 -63.40
C TYR A 307 15.35 -23.98 -64.44
N SER A 308 14.72 -22.83 -64.72
CA SER A 308 13.52 -22.75 -65.59
C SER A 308 13.79 -22.53 -67.10
N GLY A 309 15.07 -22.49 -67.50
CA GLY A 309 15.50 -22.09 -68.84
C GLY A 309 15.22 -23.10 -69.96
N ASN A 310 14.69 -22.62 -71.10
CA ASN A 310 14.35 -23.46 -72.25
C ASN A 310 15.56 -23.79 -73.17
N VAL A 311 16.21 -24.93 -72.89
CA VAL A 311 17.07 -25.74 -73.81
C VAL A 311 18.41 -25.14 -74.29
N LEU A 312 19.52 -25.72 -73.84
CA LEU A 312 20.89 -25.48 -74.37
C LEU A 312 21.72 -26.78 -74.48
N SER A 313 22.44 -26.96 -75.60
CA SER A 313 23.30 -28.14 -75.90
C SER A 313 24.41 -27.85 -76.94
N PHE A 314 25.58 -28.51 -76.88
CA PHE A 314 26.78 -28.18 -77.71
C PHE A 314 27.79 -29.34 -77.99
N SER A 315 28.66 -29.33 -79.03
CA SER A 315 29.34 -30.58 -79.58
C SER A 315 30.87 -30.58 -79.97
N PHE A 316 31.53 -31.78 -80.11
CA PHE A 316 32.96 -32.05 -80.55
C PHE A 316 33.32 -33.53 -81.04
N THR A 317 34.58 -34.00 -81.33
CA THR A 317 34.91 -35.37 -81.94
C THR A 317 36.24 -36.13 -81.53
N THR A 318 36.47 -37.48 -81.75
CA THR A 318 37.57 -38.35 -81.11
C THR A 318 38.23 -39.59 -81.91
N VAL A 319 38.89 -40.68 -81.33
CA VAL A 319 39.74 -41.78 -82.03
C VAL A 319 40.03 -43.19 -81.28
N ALA A 320 40.42 -44.34 -81.95
CA ALA A 320 40.10 -45.79 -81.62
C ALA A 320 41.19 -46.96 -81.43
N VAL A 321 40.93 -48.10 -80.67
CA VAL A 321 41.64 -49.48 -80.61
C VAL A 321 40.86 -50.68 -79.87
N GLY A 322 41.49 -51.75 -79.29
CA GLY A 322 40.90 -52.92 -78.53
C GLY A 322 41.91 -53.79 -77.68
N THR A 323 41.46 -54.65 -76.73
CA THR A 323 42.14 -54.76 -75.38
C THR A 323 42.04 -56.08 -74.52
N ILE A 324 43.11 -56.57 -73.87
CA ILE A 324 43.04 -57.37 -72.60
C ILE A 324 43.43 -56.51 -71.40
N VAL A 325 42.85 -56.76 -70.23
CA VAL A 325 43.06 -56.01 -69.00
C VAL A 325 43.30 -56.96 -67.82
N ILE A 326 44.50 -56.94 -67.24
CA ILE A 326 44.75 -57.57 -65.92
C ILE A 326 44.77 -56.47 -64.89
N ILE A 327 43.83 -56.48 -63.95
CA ILE A 327 43.76 -55.53 -62.85
C ILE A 327 44.25 -56.27 -61.60
N LYS A 328 45.28 -55.74 -60.94
CA LYS A 328 45.42 -55.93 -59.51
C LYS A 328 44.58 -54.85 -58.85
N ASP A 329 43.78 -55.29 -57.89
CA ASP A 329 42.79 -54.50 -57.19
C ASP A 329 43.06 -54.76 -55.71
N THR A 330 43.64 -53.81 -55.01
CA THR A 330 43.80 -53.85 -53.57
C THR A 330 42.77 -52.88 -53.01
N VAL A 331 41.99 -53.31 -52.04
CA VAL A 331 40.84 -52.51 -51.58
C VAL A 331 41.10 -52.04 -50.15
N PRO A 332 41.52 -50.78 -49.92
CA PRO A 332 41.88 -49.74 -50.89
C PRO A 332 43.29 -49.88 -51.49
N ASP A 333 43.53 -49.12 -52.58
CA ASP A 333 44.67 -49.20 -53.48
C ASP A 333 46.02 -49.02 -52.76
N ALA A 334 47.03 -49.82 -53.12
CA ALA A 334 48.25 -49.92 -52.32
C ALA A 334 49.57 -50.05 -53.11
N ALA A 335 50.59 -49.32 -52.63
CA ALA A 335 51.99 -49.37 -53.05
C ALA A 335 52.73 -50.64 -52.59
N GLN A 336 52.07 -51.79 -52.75
CA GLN A 336 52.62 -53.11 -52.49
C GLN A 336 52.64 -53.88 -53.81
N ASP A 337 53.82 -54.11 -54.36
CA ASP A 337 54.02 -54.95 -55.53
C ASP A 337 53.38 -56.35 -55.30
N PHE A 338 52.40 -56.75 -56.12
CA PHE A 338 51.96 -58.14 -56.24
C PHE A 338 52.56 -58.74 -57.51
N SER A 339 53.33 -59.83 -57.36
CA SER A 339 54.12 -60.38 -58.46
C SER A 339 53.34 -61.40 -59.30
N PHE A 340 53.15 -61.10 -60.59
CA PHE A 340 52.44 -61.93 -61.55
C PHE A 340 53.35 -62.61 -62.58
N THR A 341 52.90 -63.76 -63.09
CA THR A 341 53.56 -64.50 -64.19
C THR A 341 52.54 -64.89 -65.26
N THR A 342 52.95 -64.92 -66.54
CA THR A 342 52.03 -65.08 -67.67
C THR A 342 52.52 -66.06 -68.75
N THR A 343 51.60 -66.51 -69.60
CA THR A 343 51.91 -67.30 -70.80
C THR A 343 51.07 -66.86 -72.02
N GLY A 344 51.33 -67.46 -73.19
CA GLY A 344 50.61 -67.19 -74.45
C GLY A 344 51.23 -66.12 -75.36
N GLY A 345 52.27 -65.41 -74.90
CA GLY A 345 52.93 -64.36 -75.68
C GLY A 345 52.53 -62.93 -75.30
N LEU A 346 51.85 -62.75 -74.16
CA LEU A 346 51.83 -61.48 -73.45
C LEU A 346 53.27 -61.00 -73.19
N SER A 347 53.50 -59.70 -73.30
CA SER A 347 54.78 -59.07 -73.06
C SER A 347 54.55 -57.79 -72.25
N PRO A 348 55.04 -57.69 -71.00
CA PRO A 348 56.01 -58.60 -70.35
C PRO A 348 55.44 -59.97 -69.94
N ALA A 349 56.31 -60.99 -69.92
CA ALA A 349 55.97 -62.38 -69.57
C ALA A 349 55.86 -62.61 -68.04
N SER A 350 56.40 -61.69 -67.25
CA SER A 350 56.23 -61.58 -65.80
C SER A 350 56.28 -60.10 -65.47
N PHE A 351 55.38 -59.64 -64.62
CA PHE A 351 55.27 -58.25 -64.18
C PHE A 351 54.88 -58.26 -62.71
N ALA A 352 55.16 -57.19 -61.99
CA ALA A 352 54.42 -56.89 -60.78
C ALA A 352 53.34 -55.87 -61.14
N LEU A 353 52.19 -56.00 -60.49
CA LEU A 353 51.20 -54.94 -60.34
C LEU A 353 51.13 -54.72 -58.83
N ASP A 354 51.55 -53.55 -58.36
CA ASP A 354 50.88 -52.87 -57.25
C ASP A 354 49.46 -52.49 -57.70
N ASP A 355 48.81 -51.54 -57.02
CA ASP A 355 47.64 -50.90 -57.63
C ASP A 355 47.44 -49.40 -57.36
N ASP A 356 48.40 -48.77 -56.69
CA ASP A 356 48.37 -47.33 -56.41
C ASP A 356 48.82 -46.46 -57.60
N ALA A 357 49.18 -45.20 -57.30
CA ALA A 357 49.55 -44.18 -58.27
C ALA A 357 51.07 -44.00 -58.47
N ASP A 358 51.93 -44.75 -57.77
CA ASP A 358 53.38 -44.79 -58.08
C ASP A 358 53.62 -45.48 -59.43
N GLY A 359 53.79 -44.68 -60.49
CA GLY A 359 54.01 -45.17 -61.85
C GLY A 359 55.34 -45.89 -62.12
N THR A 360 55.96 -46.52 -61.12
CA THR A 360 57.07 -47.47 -61.31
C THR A 360 56.60 -48.86 -61.73
N LEU A 361 55.38 -49.26 -61.36
CA LEU A 361 54.64 -50.38 -61.93
C LEU A 361 53.20 -49.91 -62.30
N PRO A 362 52.34 -50.77 -62.88
CA PRO A 362 50.97 -50.41 -63.21
C PRO A 362 49.92 -51.22 -62.45
N ASN A 363 48.88 -50.58 -61.89
CA ASN A 363 47.72 -51.28 -61.34
C ASN A 363 47.04 -52.23 -62.33
N THR A 364 47.11 -51.86 -63.60
CA THR A 364 46.46 -52.53 -64.70
C THR A 364 47.46 -52.83 -65.79
N GLN A 365 47.90 -54.10 -65.91
CA GLN A 365 48.58 -54.52 -67.14
C GLN A 365 47.55 -54.72 -68.25
N THR A 366 47.25 -53.60 -68.90
CA THR A 366 46.53 -53.57 -70.17
C THR A 366 47.44 -54.06 -71.30
N PHE A 367 46.90 -54.92 -72.15
CA PHE A 367 47.45 -55.29 -73.45
C PHE A 367 46.48 -54.85 -74.53
N ASN A 368 46.66 -53.62 -75.04
CA ASN A 368 46.00 -53.17 -76.26
C ASN A 368 46.63 -53.90 -77.45
N ILE A 369 46.11 -55.08 -77.76
CA ILE A 369 46.77 -56.10 -78.59
C ILE A 369 45.78 -56.67 -79.61
N ALA A 370 46.30 -57.17 -80.73
CA ALA A 370 45.48 -57.93 -81.67
C ALA A 370 44.94 -59.22 -81.00
N PRO A 371 43.73 -59.69 -81.36
CA PRO A 371 43.07 -60.90 -80.83
C PRO A 371 43.98 -62.12 -80.61
N GLY A 372 43.83 -62.83 -79.47
CA GLY A 372 44.71 -63.95 -79.09
C GLY A 372 44.34 -64.71 -77.79
N ASN A 373 45.16 -65.68 -77.37
CA ASN A 373 44.93 -66.59 -76.21
C ASN A 373 46.11 -66.54 -75.22
N TYR A 374 45.84 -66.43 -73.91
CA TYR A 374 46.82 -66.06 -72.88
C TYR A 374 46.50 -66.62 -71.47
N SER A 375 47.41 -66.48 -70.49
CA SER A 375 47.16 -66.85 -69.08
C SER A 375 47.98 -66.01 -68.08
N VAL A 376 47.52 -65.88 -66.83
CA VAL A 376 48.09 -64.99 -65.79
C VAL A 376 47.96 -65.60 -64.38
N THR A 377 48.93 -65.40 -63.48
CA THR A 377 48.95 -65.96 -62.10
C THR A 377 49.64 -65.03 -61.11
N GLU A 378 49.02 -64.76 -59.94
CA GLU A 378 49.54 -63.93 -58.84
C GLU A 378 50.41 -64.73 -57.85
N THR A 379 51.34 -64.07 -57.15
CA THR A 379 52.15 -64.62 -56.04
C THR A 379 51.71 -64.02 -54.71
N ALA A 380 51.53 -64.84 -53.68
CA ALA A 380 51.04 -64.38 -52.38
C ALA A 380 52.04 -63.45 -51.64
N THR A 381 51.50 -62.39 -51.05
CA THR A 381 52.23 -61.27 -50.41
C THR A 381 51.92 -61.19 -48.90
N ALA A 382 52.79 -60.54 -48.12
CA ALA A 382 52.62 -60.37 -46.67
C ALA A 382 52.00 -59.00 -46.33
N GLY A 383 51.15 -58.93 -45.30
CA GLY A 383 50.42 -57.71 -44.91
C GLY A 383 49.09 -57.49 -45.64
N TYR A 384 48.83 -58.28 -46.68
CA TYR A 384 47.65 -58.22 -47.53
C TYR A 384 47.04 -59.61 -47.70
N LEU A 385 45.72 -59.68 -47.91
CA LEU A 385 44.97 -60.94 -48.06
C LEU A 385 44.27 -60.97 -49.42
N LEU A 386 44.48 -62.01 -50.23
CA LEU A 386 43.70 -62.24 -51.46
C LEU A 386 42.26 -62.61 -51.08
N THR A 387 41.32 -61.67 -51.26
CA THR A 387 39.91 -61.80 -50.87
C THR A 387 38.99 -62.16 -52.05
N GLY A 388 39.39 -61.88 -53.30
CA GLY A 388 38.59 -62.17 -54.49
C GLY A 388 39.39 -62.35 -55.78
N MET A 389 38.76 -62.99 -56.78
CA MET A 389 39.26 -62.99 -58.16
C MET A 389 38.09 -63.17 -59.12
N VAL A 390 37.92 -62.24 -60.07
CA VAL A 390 36.79 -62.23 -61.01
C VAL A 390 37.31 -61.92 -62.41
N CYS A 391 36.96 -62.76 -63.38
CA CYS A 391 37.21 -62.51 -64.80
C CYS A 391 35.90 -62.28 -65.55
N ASN A 392 35.84 -61.18 -66.29
CA ASN A 392 34.74 -60.81 -67.18
C ASN A 392 35.18 -60.91 -68.64
N ASP A 393 34.52 -61.78 -69.39
CA ASP A 393 34.83 -62.16 -70.78
C ASP A 393 33.51 -62.15 -71.57
N PRO A 394 33.33 -61.22 -72.54
CA PRO A 394 32.10 -61.12 -73.33
C PRO A 394 31.79 -62.36 -74.18
N THR A 395 32.81 -63.19 -74.47
CA THR A 395 32.66 -64.50 -75.13
C THR A 395 32.66 -65.68 -74.15
N SER A 396 32.80 -65.41 -72.85
CA SER A 396 32.58 -66.31 -71.70
C SER A 396 33.24 -67.70 -71.80
N ASN A 397 34.53 -67.74 -72.18
CA ASN A 397 35.34 -68.96 -72.25
C ASN A 397 36.64 -68.91 -71.40
N THR A 398 36.88 -67.79 -70.73
CA THR A 398 37.91 -67.58 -69.70
C THR A 398 37.63 -68.40 -68.41
N MET A 399 38.67 -68.91 -67.74
CA MET A 399 38.55 -69.75 -66.53
C MET A 399 39.58 -69.43 -65.43
N THR A 400 39.14 -69.41 -64.17
CA THR A 400 39.97 -69.19 -62.96
C THR A 400 40.16 -70.45 -62.12
N ALA A 401 41.29 -70.54 -61.41
CA ALA A 401 41.57 -71.58 -60.42
C ALA A 401 42.68 -71.14 -59.44
N GLY A 402 42.39 -71.15 -58.14
CA GLY A 402 43.37 -70.75 -57.11
C GLY A 402 43.78 -69.29 -57.26
N ASN A 403 45.05 -69.07 -57.61
CA ASN A 403 45.68 -67.77 -57.90
C ASN A 403 45.93 -67.54 -59.42
N THR A 404 45.22 -68.25 -60.31
CA THR A 404 45.46 -68.25 -61.77
C THR A 404 44.20 -67.99 -62.60
N ALA A 405 44.34 -67.25 -63.71
CA ALA A 405 43.33 -67.00 -64.74
C ALA A 405 43.83 -67.36 -66.16
N ASN A 406 42.93 -67.79 -67.06
CA ASN A 406 43.23 -68.25 -68.43
C ASN A 406 42.25 -67.63 -69.43
N ILE A 407 42.73 -66.91 -70.45
CA ILE A 407 42.06 -65.78 -71.15
C ILE A 407 42.11 -65.93 -72.69
N ASN A 408 41.11 -65.40 -73.42
CA ASN A 408 41.02 -65.39 -74.89
C ASN A 408 40.27 -64.13 -75.39
N LEU A 409 40.77 -63.42 -76.41
CA LEU A 409 40.37 -62.03 -76.79
C LEU A 409 39.97 -61.86 -78.27
N ALA A 410 39.00 -60.97 -78.56
CA ALA A 410 38.63 -60.52 -79.91
C ALA A 410 38.80 -58.99 -80.19
N SER A 411 38.29 -58.51 -81.33
CA SER A 411 38.72 -57.24 -81.98
C SER A 411 37.81 -56.06 -81.64
N GLY A 412 38.35 -55.01 -81.01
CA GLY A 412 37.53 -53.93 -80.44
C GLY A 412 36.72 -54.39 -79.22
N GLU A 413 37.07 -55.55 -78.67
CA GLU A 413 36.50 -56.18 -77.50
C GLU A 413 37.49 -56.05 -76.33
N THR A 414 36.98 -56.18 -75.10
CA THR A 414 37.77 -56.11 -73.87
C THR A 414 37.50 -57.32 -72.99
N VAL A 415 38.56 -58.00 -72.55
CA VAL A 415 38.49 -59.07 -71.53
C VAL A 415 39.30 -58.67 -70.30
N THR A 416 38.65 -58.65 -69.14
CA THR A 416 39.20 -58.11 -67.88
C THR A 416 39.26 -59.18 -66.80
N CYS A 417 40.39 -59.34 -66.12
CA CYS A 417 40.52 -60.16 -64.92
C CYS A 417 41.05 -59.33 -63.75
N THR A 418 40.27 -59.26 -62.68
CA THR A 418 40.55 -58.54 -61.45
C THR A 418 40.97 -59.51 -60.35
N PHE A 419 42.07 -59.20 -59.66
CA PHE A 419 42.62 -59.94 -58.53
C PHE A 419 42.53 -59.04 -57.28
N THR A 420 41.53 -59.31 -56.44
CA THR A 420 41.14 -58.46 -55.31
C THR A 420 41.84 -58.91 -54.02
N ASN A 421 42.66 -58.04 -53.44
CA ASN A 421 43.27 -58.25 -52.12
C ASN A 421 42.86 -57.10 -51.19
N GLU A 422 42.95 -57.26 -49.89
CA GLU A 422 42.72 -56.17 -48.93
C GLU A 422 43.97 -55.92 -48.08
N PRO A 423 44.35 -54.66 -47.77
CA PRO A 423 45.32 -54.37 -46.73
C PRO A 423 44.75 -54.80 -45.38
N ALA A 424 45.61 -55.29 -44.49
CA ALA A 424 45.22 -55.42 -43.09
C ALA A 424 45.16 -54.00 -42.49
N ILE A 425 43.94 -53.48 -42.26
CA ILE A 425 43.72 -52.09 -41.78
C ILE A 425 43.74 -52.09 -40.25
N PRO A 426 44.64 -51.34 -39.57
CA PRO A 426 44.63 -51.20 -38.12
C PRO A 426 43.39 -50.39 -37.67
N PRO A 427 42.86 -50.63 -36.46
CA PRO A 427 41.76 -49.82 -35.95
C PRO A 427 42.20 -48.38 -35.73
N THR A 428 41.28 -47.43 -35.85
CA THR A 428 41.41 -46.08 -35.29
C THR A 428 40.32 -45.90 -34.25
N ALA A 429 40.74 -45.85 -32.99
CA ALA A 429 39.89 -45.44 -31.88
C ALA A 429 39.76 -43.91 -31.86
N ASN A 430 38.59 -43.37 -31.54
CA ASN A 430 38.27 -41.94 -31.49
C ASN A 430 37.86 -41.51 -30.07
N ASP A 431 38.27 -40.33 -29.62
CA ASP A 431 37.93 -39.86 -28.27
C ASP A 431 36.40 -39.73 -28.07
N ASP A 432 35.87 -40.37 -27.02
CA ASP A 432 34.46 -40.29 -26.61
C ASP A 432 34.24 -39.08 -25.69
N PHE A 433 33.19 -38.31 -26.00
CA PHE A 433 32.77 -37.16 -25.19
C PHE A 433 31.28 -37.25 -24.85
N PRO A 434 30.87 -36.80 -23.64
CA PRO A 434 29.46 -36.67 -23.31
C PRO A 434 28.85 -35.54 -24.16
N ASN A 435 27.61 -35.73 -24.60
CA ASN A 435 26.86 -34.63 -25.21
C ASN A 435 26.64 -33.54 -24.15
N MET A 436 27.24 -32.37 -24.30
CA MET A 436 27.18 -31.29 -23.30
C MET A 436 25.76 -30.73 -23.02
N ALA A 437 24.77 -31.10 -23.83
CA ALA A 437 23.35 -30.78 -23.58
C ALA A 437 22.60 -31.87 -22.77
N SER A 438 23.21 -33.04 -22.53
CA SER A 438 22.55 -34.24 -22.02
C SER A 438 22.18 -34.21 -20.54
N SER A 439 21.42 -35.23 -20.12
CA SER A 439 20.92 -35.42 -18.76
C SER A 439 21.50 -36.69 -18.11
N PRO A 440 21.43 -36.79 -16.76
CA PRO A 440 21.64 -38.04 -16.03
C PRO A 440 20.98 -39.28 -16.69
N GLY A 441 21.81 -40.22 -17.14
CA GLY A 441 21.37 -41.45 -17.82
C GLY A 441 21.56 -41.46 -19.34
N ASP A 442 22.00 -40.35 -19.93
CA ASP A 442 22.49 -40.32 -21.32
C ASP A 442 23.92 -40.90 -21.44
N ALA A 443 24.37 -41.08 -22.68
CA ALA A 443 25.70 -41.61 -22.98
C ALA A 443 26.82 -40.77 -22.32
N PHE A 444 27.68 -41.45 -21.57
CA PHE A 444 28.84 -40.88 -20.86
C PHE A 444 28.52 -39.85 -19.75
N HIS A 445 27.28 -39.80 -19.24
CA HIS A 445 26.87 -38.90 -18.14
C HIS A 445 26.23 -39.67 -16.97
N THR A 446 26.76 -39.52 -15.76
CA THR A 446 26.18 -40.07 -14.52
C THR A 446 26.11 -39.05 -13.39
N VAL A 447 25.35 -39.38 -12.35
CA VAL A 447 25.21 -38.57 -11.13
C VAL A 447 26.00 -39.14 -9.96
N LEU A 448 26.13 -38.33 -8.92
CA LEU A 448 26.90 -38.63 -7.72
C LEU A 448 26.47 -39.98 -7.09
N ASN A 449 27.45 -40.83 -6.78
CA ASN A 449 27.26 -42.20 -6.25
C ASN A 449 26.59 -43.23 -7.18
N ILE A 450 26.24 -42.90 -8.43
CA ILE A 450 25.64 -43.86 -9.37
C ILE A 450 26.69 -44.40 -10.35
N THR A 451 26.84 -45.72 -10.37
CA THR A 451 27.59 -46.44 -11.41
C THR A 451 26.86 -46.30 -12.74
N LEU A 452 27.54 -45.75 -13.74
CA LEU A 452 27.09 -45.80 -15.13
C LEU A 452 27.32 -47.22 -15.65
N ASP A 453 26.27 -47.86 -16.18
CA ASP A 453 26.34 -49.13 -16.90
C ASP A 453 25.77 -48.91 -18.29
N SER A 454 26.63 -48.84 -19.30
CA SER A 454 26.20 -48.57 -20.68
C SER A 454 25.32 -49.67 -21.27
N SER A 455 25.38 -50.90 -20.76
CA SER A 455 24.51 -52.00 -21.22
C SER A 455 23.05 -51.87 -20.75
N ALA A 456 22.79 -51.03 -19.74
CA ALA A 456 21.46 -50.75 -19.20
C ALA A 456 20.73 -49.58 -19.88
N LEU A 457 21.41 -48.85 -20.78
CA LEU A 457 20.87 -47.66 -21.44
C LEU A 457 20.13 -48.00 -22.74
N ALA A 458 19.09 -47.23 -23.09
CA ALA A 458 18.17 -47.54 -24.19
C ALA A 458 18.83 -47.67 -25.58
N ASN A 459 20.01 -47.06 -25.78
CA ASN A 459 20.78 -47.10 -27.03
C ASN A 459 22.12 -47.87 -26.90
N THR A 460 22.38 -48.52 -25.75
CA THR A 460 23.60 -49.29 -25.45
C THR A 460 24.91 -48.68 -25.98
N PRO A 461 25.31 -47.47 -25.54
CA PRO A 461 26.47 -46.77 -26.07
C PRO A 461 27.78 -47.46 -25.64
N ALA A 462 28.40 -48.17 -26.58
CA ALA A 462 29.74 -48.69 -26.45
C ALA A 462 30.78 -47.61 -26.78
N VAL A 463 31.98 -47.70 -26.18
CA VAL A 463 33.15 -46.86 -26.54
C VAL A 463 33.64 -47.08 -27.98
N THR A 464 33.03 -48.02 -28.69
CA THR A 464 33.33 -48.39 -30.08
C THR A 464 32.30 -47.83 -31.07
N ALA A 465 31.34 -47.04 -30.61
CA ALA A 465 30.24 -46.54 -31.45
C ALA A 465 30.66 -45.42 -32.44
N ASN A 466 31.73 -44.71 -32.14
CA ASN A 466 32.39 -43.69 -32.96
C ASN A 466 33.65 -44.21 -33.70
N ASP A 467 34.03 -45.47 -33.47
CA ASP A 467 35.32 -46.05 -33.89
C ASP A 467 35.31 -46.63 -35.31
N THR A 468 36.50 -46.71 -35.91
CA THR A 468 36.74 -47.58 -37.08
C THR A 468 37.53 -48.81 -36.64
N LEU A 469 36.86 -49.96 -36.56
CA LEU A 469 37.43 -51.22 -36.06
C LEU A 469 38.51 -51.85 -36.97
N GLY A 470 38.74 -51.33 -38.18
CA GLY A 470 39.71 -51.87 -39.13
C GLY A 470 39.34 -53.25 -39.72
N SER A 471 40.28 -53.88 -40.44
CA SER A 471 40.07 -55.17 -41.10
C SER A 471 41.23 -56.15 -40.80
N PRO A 472 40.96 -57.35 -40.23
CA PRO A 472 39.67 -57.78 -39.66
C PRO A 472 39.27 -56.92 -38.45
N ALA A 473 37.98 -56.87 -38.12
CA ALA A 473 37.48 -56.01 -37.04
C ALA A 473 38.18 -56.24 -35.70
N ALA A 474 38.60 -55.14 -35.07
CA ALA A 474 39.22 -55.08 -33.76
C ALA A 474 38.24 -55.28 -32.61
N THR A 475 38.78 -55.63 -31.46
CA THR A 475 38.10 -55.66 -30.16
C THR A 475 38.87 -54.83 -29.14
N VAL A 476 38.22 -54.39 -28.06
CA VAL A 476 38.93 -53.77 -26.92
C VAL A 476 39.82 -54.83 -26.26
N THR A 477 41.10 -54.50 -26.06
CA THR A 477 42.12 -55.44 -25.54
C THR A 477 42.88 -54.93 -24.32
N ALA A 478 42.88 -53.61 -24.09
CA ALA A 478 43.35 -52.98 -22.87
C ALA A 478 42.48 -51.75 -22.55
N PHE A 479 42.42 -51.37 -21.28
CA PHE A 479 41.80 -50.14 -20.80
C PHE A 479 42.37 -49.77 -19.42
N ASP A 480 42.28 -48.50 -19.05
CA ASP A 480 42.58 -48.04 -17.70
C ASP A 480 41.45 -48.48 -16.76
N ASN A 481 41.70 -49.46 -15.89
CA ASN A 481 40.71 -49.93 -14.90
C ASN A 481 40.44 -48.92 -13.76
N THR A 482 41.22 -47.85 -13.72
CA THR A 482 41.14 -46.74 -12.79
C THR A 482 41.24 -45.45 -13.60
N SER A 483 40.22 -44.61 -13.58
CA SER A 483 40.19 -43.35 -14.32
C SER A 483 41.15 -42.30 -13.72
N SER A 484 41.35 -41.19 -14.42
CA SER A 484 42.30 -40.13 -14.09
C SER A 484 42.07 -39.51 -12.72
N GLN A 485 40.82 -39.44 -12.26
CA GLN A 485 40.43 -38.94 -10.94
C GLN A 485 40.25 -40.06 -9.89
N GLY A 486 40.44 -41.33 -10.27
CA GLY A 486 40.45 -42.50 -9.38
C GLY A 486 39.17 -43.35 -9.37
N GLY A 487 38.24 -43.12 -10.31
CA GLY A 487 37.02 -43.91 -10.48
C GLY A 487 37.32 -45.32 -10.97
N THR A 488 36.42 -46.27 -10.70
CA THR A 488 36.59 -47.67 -11.11
C THR A 488 35.95 -47.91 -12.46
N VAL A 489 36.70 -48.49 -13.40
CA VAL A 489 36.30 -48.70 -14.80
C VAL A 489 36.43 -50.18 -15.18
N ASN A 490 35.49 -50.67 -15.97
CA ASN A 490 35.60 -51.94 -16.69
C ASN A 490 35.04 -51.80 -18.10
N VAL A 491 35.80 -52.20 -19.12
CA VAL A 491 35.36 -52.21 -20.53
C VAL A 491 35.38 -53.65 -21.06
N ASN A 492 34.28 -54.07 -21.69
CA ASN A 492 34.11 -55.36 -22.33
C ASN A 492 34.73 -55.35 -23.75
N ALA A 493 35.04 -56.53 -24.31
CA ALA A 493 35.71 -56.65 -25.61
C ALA A 493 34.91 -56.08 -26.81
N ASN A 494 33.59 -55.92 -26.66
CA ASN A 494 32.67 -55.28 -27.62
C ASN A 494 32.58 -53.74 -27.45
N GLY A 495 33.12 -53.18 -26.37
CA GLY A 495 33.09 -51.76 -26.06
C GLY A 495 32.03 -51.31 -25.04
N GLU A 496 31.14 -52.19 -24.58
CA GLU A 496 30.27 -51.90 -23.43
C GLU A 496 31.14 -51.65 -22.18
N PHE A 497 30.81 -50.65 -21.38
CA PHE A 497 31.56 -50.29 -20.18
C PHE A 497 30.69 -50.01 -18.95
N THR A 498 31.32 -50.14 -17.78
CA THR A 498 30.80 -49.64 -16.50
C THR A 498 31.79 -48.66 -15.87
N TYR A 499 31.32 -47.51 -15.41
CA TYR A 499 32.11 -46.49 -14.71
C TYR A 499 31.50 -46.18 -13.33
N THR A 500 32.31 -46.18 -12.27
CA THR A 500 31.89 -45.78 -10.92
C THR A 500 32.75 -44.59 -10.45
N PRO A 501 32.16 -43.46 -10.01
CA PRO A 501 32.90 -42.28 -9.56
C PRO A 501 33.96 -42.56 -8.46
N PRO A 502 35.08 -41.80 -8.41
CA PRO A 502 36.15 -41.98 -7.43
C PRO A 502 35.73 -41.81 -5.97
N SER A 503 34.71 -40.99 -5.71
CA SER A 503 34.22 -40.74 -4.36
C SER A 503 32.76 -40.29 -4.35
N ALA A 504 32.15 -40.37 -3.16
CA ALA A 504 30.79 -39.91 -2.89
C ALA A 504 30.62 -38.37 -2.93
N THR A 505 31.67 -37.62 -3.28
CA THR A 505 31.67 -36.15 -3.39
C THR A 505 32.42 -35.66 -4.64
N PHE A 506 32.67 -36.52 -5.62
CA PHE A 506 33.33 -36.13 -6.87
C PHE A 506 32.31 -35.67 -7.90
N THR A 507 32.48 -34.44 -8.37
CA THR A 507 31.73 -33.87 -9.50
C THR A 507 32.70 -33.15 -10.43
N GLY A 508 32.50 -33.31 -11.73
CA GLY A 508 33.38 -32.78 -12.78
C GLY A 508 33.57 -33.79 -13.92
N PRO A 509 34.41 -33.46 -14.92
CA PRO A 509 34.88 -34.41 -15.90
C PRO A 509 35.92 -35.37 -15.30
N ASP A 510 35.84 -36.64 -15.67
CA ASP A 510 36.83 -37.68 -15.39
C ASP A 510 37.13 -38.43 -16.70
N THR A 511 38.31 -39.03 -16.82
CA THR A 511 38.76 -39.63 -18.10
C THR A 511 39.45 -40.99 -17.91
N PHE A 512 39.29 -41.89 -18.87
CA PHE A 512 40.03 -43.16 -18.94
C PHE A 512 40.36 -43.50 -20.40
N THR A 513 41.41 -44.28 -20.66
CA THR A 513 41.72 -44.72 -22.03
C THR A 513 41.34 -46.19 -22.28
N TYR A 514 41.10 -46.53 -23.55
CA TYR A 514 40.93 -47.91 -24.02
C TYR A 514 41.70 -48.13 -25.32
N THR A 515 42.08 -49.38 -25.60
CA THR A 515 42.86 -49.77 -26.78
C THR A 515 42.13 -50.85 -27.59
N LEU A 516 41.77 -50.50 -28.82
CA LEU A 516 41.38 -51.45 -29.85
C LEU A 516 42.62 -52.17 -30.42
N MET A 517 42.49 -53.46 -30.72
CA MET A 517 43.53 -54.21 -31.44
C MET A 517 42.93 -55.26 -32.38
N ASN A 518 43.56 -55.42 -33.55
CA ASN A 518 43.32 -56.52 -34.50
C ASN A 518 44.65 -57.14 -34.98
N ALA A 519 44.61 -57.89 -36.09
CA ALA A 519 45.80 -58.50 -36.69
C ALA A 519 46.74 -57.52 -37.43
N ALA A 520 46.27 -56.29 -37.70
CA ALA A 520 47.03 -55.24 -38.40
C ALA A 520 47.73 -54.28 -37.43
N GLY A 521 47.10 -53.96 -36.30
CA GLY A 521 47.67 -53.05 -35.30
C GLY A 521 46.72 -52.76 -34.15
N SER A 522 47.01 -51.66 -33.44
CA SER A 522 46.25 -51.19 -32.28
C SER A 522 46.20 -49.67 -32.23
N SER A 523 45.09 -49.12 -31.75
CA SER A 523 44.92 -47.68 -31.49
C SER A 523 44.21 -47.45 -30.16
N THR A 524 44.46 -46.29 -29.55
CA THR A 524 44.01 -45.92 -28.21
C THR A 524 43.30 -44.58 -28.24
N ALA A 525 42.15 -44.48 -27.57
CA ALA A 525 41.40 -43.26 -27.39
C ALA A 525 41.01 -43.04 -25.92
N THR A 526 40.51 -41.84 -25.64
CA THR A 526 40.14 -41.33 -24.32
C THR A 526 38.62 -41.22 -24.23
N VAL A 527 38.03 -41.83 -23.22
CA VAL A 527 36.63 -41.59 -22.83
C VAL A 527 36.59 -40.50 -21.79
N THR A 528 35.76 -39.49 -22.01
CA THR A 528 35.39 -38.48 -21.01
C THR A 528 34.04 -38.84 -20.40
N ILE A 529 33.93 -38.88 -19.08
CA ILE A 529 32.68 -39.06 -18.33
C ILE A 529 32.35 -37.76 -17.60
N ALA A 530 31.10 -37.29 -17.74
CA ALA A 530 30.56 -36.23 -16.90
C ALA A 530 29.97 -36.84 -15.61
N VAL A 531 30.39 -36.33 -14.45
CA VAL A 531 29.84 -36.71 -13.14
C VAL A 531 29.21 -35.51 -12.44
N GLY A 532 27.89 -35.52 -12.27
CA GLY A 532 27.14 -34.50 -11.54
C GLY A 532 25.82 -34.10 -12.23
N GLU A 533 24.97 -33.41 -11.49
CA GLU A 533 23.69 -32.88 -11.99
C GLU A 533 23.81 -31.46 -12.59
N ARG A 534 22.97 -31.16 -13.59
CA ARG A 534 22.79 -29.78 -14.08
C ARG A 534 21.90 -28.99 -13.10
N PRO A 535 22.07 -27.67 -12.95
CA PRO A 535 21.27 -26.90 -12.00
C PRO A 535 19.77 -26.91 -12.35
N THR A 536 18.93 -27.16 -11.36
CA THR A 536 17.48 -26.96 -11.41
C THR A 536 17.12 -25.75 -10.56
N ILE A 537 16.34 -24.82 -11.10
CA ILE A 537 16.00 -23.55 -10.45
C ILE A 537 14.48 -23.44 -10.21
N ALA A 538 14.06 -22.74 -9.15
CA ALA A 538 12.63 -22.51 -8.85
C ALA A 538 12.33 -21.06 -8.42
N ASN A 539 11.14 -20.58 -8.75
CA ASN A 539 10.68 -19.24 -8.33
C ASN A 539 10.49 -19.19 -6.81
N ASP A 540 10.82 -18.05 -6.22
CA ASP A 540 10.58 -17.74 -4.81
C ASP A 540 9.23 -17.06 -4.61
N GLY A 541 8.52 -17.49 -3.56
CA GLY A 541 7.24 -16.91 -3.15
C GLY A 541 7.37 -15.47 -2.63
N PRO A 542 6.23 -14.74 -2.55
CA PRO A 542 6.21 -13.33 -2.17
C PRO A 542 6.83 -13.08 -0.80
N ARG A 543 7.47 -11.92 -0.67
CA ARG A 543 8.00 -11.39 0.59
C ARG A 543 7.54 -9.97 0.83
N ASP A 544 6.92 -9.75 1.98
CA ASP A 544 6.41 -8.45 2.39
C ASP A 544 7.57 -7.48 2.70
N VAL A 545 7.40 -6.21 2.33
CA VAL A 545 8.37 -5.14 2.51
C VAL A 545 7.64 -3.86 2.89
N THR A 546 7.99 -3.23 4.02
CA THR A 546 7.46 -1.91 4.35
C THR A 546 7.98 -0.86 3.37
N GLY A 547 7.10 -0.03 2.83
CA GLY A 547 7.40 1.05 1.89
C GLY A 547 8.50 1.95 2.43
N ASN A 548 9.45 2.32 1.56
CA ASN A 548 10.65 3.09 1.91
C ASN A 548 11.60 2.45 2.95
N VAL A 549 11.40 1.20 3.36
CA VAL A 549 12.27 0.44 4.28
C VAL A 549 12.90 -0.76 3.56
N ARG A 550 14.22 -0.92 3.70
CA ARG A 550 14.97 -2.03 3.11
C ARG A 550 14.78 -3.32 3.91
N ILE A 551 14.61 -4.45 3.22
CA ILE A 551 14.81 -5.79 3.81
C ILE A 551 16.21 -6.32 3.50
N ASN A 552 16.80 -7.07 4.43
CA ASN A 552 18.08 -7.75 4.26
C ASN A 552 18.01 -9.12 4.95
N THR A 553 17.92 -10.20 4.18
CA THR A 553 17.72 -11.59 4.66
C THR A 553 18.78 -12.09 5.65
N THR A 554 19.92 -11.40 5.76
CA THR A 554 20.94 -11.67 6.80
C THR A 554 20.64 -11.04 8.17
N ASN A 555 19.57 -10.23 8.29
CA ASN A 555 19.15 -9.57 9.53
C ASN A 555 18.48 -10.54 10.53
N SER A 556 17.69 -11.54 10.09
CA SER A 556 16.98 -12.46 10.98
C SER A 556 16.67 -13.85 10.43
N SER A 557 16.11 -13.98 9.22
CA SER A 557 15.66 -15.29 8.70
C SER A 557 16.81 -16.17 8.20
N GLY A 558 17.88 -15.56 7.70
CA GLY A 558 18.94 -16.25 6.95
C GLY A 558 18.47 -16.77 5.59
N PHE A 559 17.34 -16.27 5.07
CA PHE A 559 16.74 -16.77 3.84
C PHE A 559 17.66 -16.64 2.63
N SER A 560 17.60 -17.64 1.76
CA SER A 560 18.42 -17.75 0.57
C SER A 560 17.56 -18.16 -0.61
N VAL A 561 17.75 -17.51 -1.75
CA VAL A 561 17.13 -17.91 -3.02
C VAL A 561 17.63 -19.27 -3.50
N LEU A 562 18.78 -19.76 -3.00
CA LEU A 562 19.28 -21.12 -3.27
C LEU A 562 18.60 -22.19 -2.38
N GLY A 563 17.53 -21.85 -1.65
CA GLY A 563 16.89 -22.72 -0.67
C GLY A 563 15.86 -23.71 -1.23
N ASN A 564 15.36 -23.43 -2.44
CA ASN A 564 14.42 -24.25 -3.23
C ASN A 564 15.09 -24.86 -4.48
N ASP A 565 16.25 -24.34 -4.88
CA ASP A 565 17.06 -24.81 -6.01
C ASP A 565 17.77 -26.16 -5.78
N GLY A 566 18.24 -26.78 -6.86
CA GLY A 566 18.87 -28.10 -6.85
C GLY A 566 19.99 -28.28 -7.87
N GLY A 567 20.70 -29.40 -7.76
CA GLY A 567 21.92 -29.74 -8.52
C GLY A 567 23.20 -29.54 -7.69
N ASP A 568 24.30 -30.15 -8.16
CA ASP A 568 25.58 -30.13 -7.45
C ASP A 568 26.24 -28.74 -7.45
N GLN A 569 26.76 -28.30 -6.31
CA GLN A 569 27.63 -27.10 -6.17
C GLN A 569 27.11 -25.82 -6.85
N ILE A 570 25.80 -25.59 -6.86
CA ILE A 570 25.18 -24.41 -7.45
C ILE A 570 25.64 -23.09 -6.82
N SER A 571 25.77 -22.07 -7.66
CA SER A 571 26.08 -20.68 -7.28
C SER A 571 25.38 -19.71 -8.23
N ILE A 572 25.11 -18.48 -7.79
CA ILE A 572 24.37 -17.52 -8.63
C ILE A 572 25.31 -16.92 -9.67
N THR A 573 24.99 -17.12 -10.95
CA THR A 573 25.79 -16.65 -12.09
C THR A 573 25.43 -15.23 -12.53
N ALA A 574 24.18 -14.82 -12.39
CA ALA A 574 23.71 -13.46 -12.61
C ALA A 574 22.44 -13.18 -11.79
N PHE A 575 22.18 -11.91 -11.47
CA PHE A 575 20.95 -11.44 -10.86
C PHE A 575 20.69 -9.98 -11.28
N ASP A 576 19.43 -9.54 -11.26
CA ASP A 576 19.10 -8.16 -11.54
C ASP A 576 19.45 -7.28 -10.34
N ALA A 577 20.45 -6.39 -10.49
CA ALA A 577 20.83 -5.42 -9.44
C ALA A 577 19.79 -4.27 -9.27
N THR A 578 18.75 -4.26 -10.09
CA THR A 578 17.61 -3.36 -10.01
C THR A 578 16.38 -4.17 -10.40
N SER A 579 15.39 -4.18 -9.52
CA SER A 579 14.11 -4.88 -9.69
C SER A 579 13.24 -4.23 -10.77
N ALA A 580 12.17 -4.93 -11.18
CA ALA A 580 11.25 -4.52 -12.24
C ALA A 580 10.72 -3.09 -12.09
N ASN A 581 10.42 -2.66 -10.85
CA ASN A 581 9.91 -1.31 -10.55
C ASN A 581 11.00 -0.31 -10.11
N GLY A 582 12.30 -0.68 -10.16
CA GLY A 582 13.42 0.22 -9.90
C GLY A 582 14.02 0.17 -8.49
N GLY A 583 13.59 -0.76 -7.64
CA GLY A 583 14.17 -0.98 -6.31
C GLY A 583 15.58 -1.58 -6.38
N ASN A 584 16.44 -1.26 -5.42
CA ASN A 584 17.85 -1.63 -5.44
C ASN A 584 18.07 -3.02 -4.81
N VAL A 585 18.66 -3.94 -5.58
CA VAL A 585 18.85 -5.35 -5.19
C VAL A 585 20.35 -5.65 -5.04
N SER A 586 20.70 -6.46 -4.04
CA SER A 586 22.03 -7.06 -3.92
C SER A 586 21.94 -8.50 -3.42
N VAL A 587 22.44 -9.46 -4.20
CA VAL A 587 22.46 -10.89 -3.82
C VAL A 587 23.89 -11.36 -3.55
N ASN A 588 24.10 -12.12 -2.49
CA ASN A 588 25.36 -12.82 -2.25
C ASN A 588 25.41 -14.09 -3.10
N THR A 589 26.29 -14.14 -4.10
CA THR A 589 26.32 -15.21 -5.10
C THR A 589 26.70 -16.59 -4.57
N THR A 590 27.27 -16.67 -3.36
CA THR A 590 27.68 -17.93 -2.71
C THR A 590 26.68 -18.43 -1.66
N THR A 591 25.89 -17.53 -1.06
CA THR A 591 24.91 -17.90 -0.01
C THR A 591 23.47 -17.72 -0.42
N GLY A 592 23.16 -17.07 -1.54
CA GLY A 592 21.82 -16.73 -2.02
C GLY A 592 21.03 -15.75 -1.15
N THR A 593 21.59 -15.30 -0.02
CA THR A 593 21.01 -14.26 0.84
C THR A 593 21.08 -12.91 0.13
N PHE A 594 19.96 -12.18 0.08
CA PHE A 594 19.86 -10.88 -0.58
C PHE A 594 19.42 -9.73 0.34
N SER A 595 19.59 -8.50 -0.14
CA SER A 595 18.90 -7.32 0.37
C SER A 595 18.19 -6.58 -0.77
N TYR A 596 17.01 -6.03 -0.47
CA TYR A 596 16.17 -5.28 -1.40
C TYR A 596 15.71 -3.99 -0.71
N ASN A 597 15.99 -2.85 -1.33
CA ASN A 597 15.54 -1.53 -0.91
C ASN A 597 14.53 -1.01 -1.94
N PRO A 598 13.24 -0.84 -1.60
CA PRO A 598 12.20 -0.52 -2.58
C PRO A 598 12.47 0.80 -3.33
N PRO A 599 11.82 1.01 -4.49
CA PRO A 599 11.81 2.31 -5.14
C PRO A 599 11.24 3.37 -4.17
N PRO A 600 11.74 4.63 -4.16
CA PRO A 600 11.21 5.67 -3.28
C PRO A 600 9.73 5.95 -3.58
N GLY A 601 8.85 5.79 -2.58
CA GLY A 601 7.42 6.03 -2.73
C GLY A 601 6.65 4.98 -3.54
N PHE A 602 7.18 3.77 -3.71
CA PHE A 602 6.48 2.67 -4.37
C PHE A 602 5.75 1.76 -3.37
N GLU A 603 4.53 1.36 -3.74
CA GLU A 603 3.74 0.28 -3.14
C GLU A 603 3.20 -0.61 -4.27
N GLY A 604 2.90 -1.88 -3.96
CA GLY A 604 2.48 -2.90 -4.93
C GLY A 604 3.50 -4.04 -5.07
N SER A 605 3.29 -4.90 -6.08
CA SER A 605 4.17 -6.05 -6.32
C SER A 605 5.42 -5.66 -7.12
N ASP A 606 6.58 -6.14 -6.67
CA ASP A 606 7.86 -5.96 -7.36
C ASP A 606 8.60 -7.30 -7.49
N SER A 607 9.61 -7.38 -8.36
CA SER A 607 10.37 -8.62 -8.55
C SER A 607 11.78 -8.39 -9.07
N PHE A 608 12.66 -9.36 -8.85
CA PHE A 608 13.95 -9.45 -9.53
C PHE A 608 14.24 -10.89 -9.92
N THR A 609 15.04 -11.11 -10.96
CA THR A 609 15.42 -12.45 -11.39
C THR A 609 16.86 -12.79 -11.04
N TYR A 610 17.15 -14.10 -11.00
CA TYR A 610 18.50 -14.64 -10.87
C TYR A 610 18.66 -15.94 -11.65
N THR A 611 19.91 -16.32 -11.93
CA THR A 611 20.30 -17.58 -12.59
C THR A 611 21.34 -18.30 -11.76
N VAL A 612 21.32 -19.63 -11.77
CA VAL A 612 22.33 -20.46 -11.08
C VAL A 612 23.16 -21.27 -12.07
N GLY A 613 24.41 -21.55 -11.69
CA GLY A 613 25.36 -22.33 -12.47
C GLY A 613 26.36 -23.07 -11.58
N ASN A 614 26.84 -24.22 -12.08
CA ASN A 614 27.81 -25.08 -11.40
C ASN A 614 28.96 -25.56 -12.30
N GLY A 615 29.05 -25.06 -13.53
CA GLY A 615 30.04 -25.49 -14.53
C GLY A 615 29.53 -26.52 -15.54
N PHE A 616 28.42 -27.22 -15.25
CA PHE A 616 27.69 -28.05 -16.23
C PHE A 616 26.60 -27.25 -16.99
N GLY A 617 26.79 -25.94 -17.08
CA GLY A 617 25.86 -24.97 -17.66
C GLY A 617 25.22 -24.05 -16.60
N SER A 618 24.28 -23.25 -17.07
CA SER A 618 23.40 -22.40 -16.27
C SER A 618 21.94 -22.87 -16.39
N SER A 619 21.14 -22.54 -15.39
CA SER A 619 19.69 -22.63 -15.43
C SER A 619 19.06 -21.52 -16.30
N PRO A 620 17.75 -21.62 -16.61
CA PRO A 620 16.92 -20.45 -16.89
C PRO A 620 16.94 -19.42 -15.73
N ALA A 621 16.33 -18.26 -15.94
CA ALA A 621 16.10 -17.31 -14.85
C ALA A 621 14.91 -17.74 -13.99
N ALA A 622 15.04 -17.61 -12.67
CA ALA A 622 13.93 -17.70 -11.71
C ALA A 622 13.65 -16.32 -11.11
N THR A 623 12.43 -16.12 -10.65
CA THR A 623 11.91 -14.85 -10.13
C THR A 623 11.76 -14.90 -8.62
N VAL A 624 12.18 -13.83 -7.94
CA VAL A 624 11.85 -13.55 -6.53
C VAL A 624 10.75 -12.52 -6.49
N LEU A 625 9.60 -12.86 -5.92
CA LEU A 625 8.45 -11.96 -5.78
C LEU A 625 8.52 -11.17 -4.46
N LEU A 626 8.14 -9.90 -4.51
CA LEU A 626 8.14 -8.95 -3.39
C LEU A 626 6.78 -8.22 -3.37
N THR A 627 6.28 -7.91 -2.18
CA THR A 627 5.05 -7.13 -1.98
C THR A 627 5.39 -5.93 -1.11
N VAL A 628 5.31 -4.73 -1.66
CA VAL A 628 5.62 -3.49 -0.93
C VAL A 628 4.31 -2.85 -0.44
N SER A 629 4.17 -2.66 0.86
CA SER A 629 3.01 -2.06 1.51
C SER A 629 3.44 -1.06 2.59
N ASP A 630 2.51 -0.27 3.12
CA ASP A 630 2.69 0.54 4.32
C ASP A 630 3.74 1.66 4.17
N MET A 631 3.44 2.66 3.34
CA MET A 631 4.34 3.79 3.10
C MET A 631 4.76 4.53 4.39
N LEU A 632 6.08 4.69 4.54
CA LEU A 632 6.72 5.39 5.66
C LEU A 632 7.85 6.32 5.17
N TRP A 633 7.57 7.61 5.09
CA TRP A 633 8.52 8.65 4.70
C TRP A 633 9.39 9.11 5.86
N PHE A 634 10.68 9.32 5.58
CA PHE A 634 11.66 9.76 6.57
C PHE A 634 12.24 11.14 6.24
N ILE A 635 12.20 12.07 7.22
CA ILE A 635 12.73 13.44 7.09
C ILE A 635 13.72 13.72 8.23
N ASP A 636 14.99 13.98 7.89
CA ASP A 636 16.07 14.29 8.84
C ASP A 636 16.92 15.48 8.40
N ASN A 637 16.85 16.61 9.12
CA ASN A 637 17.63 17.81 8.79
C ASN A 637 19.16 17.68 8.99
N ASN A 638 19.66 16.51 9.38
CA ASN A 638 21.09 16.16 9.36
C ASN A 638 21.52 15.39 8.08
N ALA A 639 20.58 15.02 7.21
CA ALA A 639 20.84 14.20 6.02
C ALA A 639 21.48 14.97 4.84
N GLY A 640 22.00 14.23 3.87
CA GLY A 640 22.58 14.78 2.64
C GLY A 640 21.54 15.46 1.75
N THR A 641 21.97 16.37 0.87
CA THR A 641 21.09 17.21 0.03
C THR A 641 20.22 16.45 -0.98
N ASN A 642 20.51 15.18 -1.20
CA ASN A 642 19.93 14.34 -2.25
C ASN A 642 19.19 13.12 -1.66
N GLY A 643 18.65 13.24 -0.44
CA GLY A 643 17.80 12.22 0.15
C GLY A 643 16.53 12.00 -0.69
N ASP A 644 16.12 10.74 -0.81
CA ASP A 644 14.95 10.28 -1.57
C ASP A 644 13.75 9.90 -0.69
N GLY A 645 13.89 10.01 0.64
CA GLY A 645 12.82 9.78 1.61
C GLY A 645 12.84 8.38 2.25
N ARG A 646 13.66 7.45 1.75
CA ARG A 646 13.83 6.10 2.31
C ARG A 646 14.60 6.11 3.62
N LEU A 647 14.46 5.06 4.45
CA LEU A 647 15.13 4.95 5.76
C LEU A 647 16.66 5.14 5.68
N GLY A 648 17.29 4.64 4.62
CA GLY A 648 18.73 4.79 4.36
C GLY A 648 19.13 6.09 3.65
N SER A 649 18.17 6.92 3.21
CA SER A 649 18.37 8.12 2.40
C SER A 649 17.27 9.19 2.67
N PRO A 650 17.03 9.59 3.93
CA PRO A 650 15.89 10.43 4.30
C PRO A 650 15.97 11.85 3.70
N PHE A 651 14.82 12.46 3.43
CA PHE A 651 14.75 13.85 2.95
C PHE A 651 15.36 14.81 3.98
N ASN A 652 16.23 15.72 3.54
CA ASN A 652 16.88 16.64 4.47
C ASN A 652 16.05 17.89 4.84
N SER A 653 14.86 18.04 4.28
CA SER A 653 13.93 19.13 4.62
C SER A 653 12.48 18.79 4.25
N ILE A 654 11.52 19.46 4.90
CA ILE A 654 10.10 19.39 4.51
C ILE A 654 9.89 19.98 3.11
N ALA A 655 10.69 20.97 2.70
CA ALA A 655 10.60 21.52 1.34
C ALA A 655 10.96 20.46 0.27
N ASN A 656 11.94 19.59 0.53
CA ASN A 656 12.28 18.48 -0.38
C ASN A 656 11.18 17.40 -0.37
N PHE A 657 10.64 17.06 0.80
CA PHE A 657 9.50 16.14 0.92
C PHE A 657 8.30 16.64 0.10
N ASN A 658 7.83 17.88 0.35
CA ASN A 658 6.71 18.54 -0.35
C ASN A 658 6.88 18.66 -1.88
N SER A 659 8.05 18.38 -2.44
CA SER A 659 8.34 18.52 -3.88
C SER A 659 8.94 17.27 -4.54
N GLY A 660 9.20 16.22 -3.77
CA GLY A 660 9.92 15.02 -4.22
C GLY A 660 9.43 13.70 -3.63
N ALA A 661 8.56 13.73 -2.62
CA ALA A 661 7.81 12.55 -2.17
C ALA A 661 6.64 12.27 -3.13
N ALA A 662 6.37 11.00 -3.37
CA ALA A 662 5.08 10.54 -3.91
C ALA A 662 4.10 10.34 -2.75
N ASP A 663 3.84 11.43 -2.01
CA ASP A 663 3.09 11.41 -0.75
C ASP A 663 1.60 11.10 -0.97
N GLY A 664 1.11 10.03 -0.34
CA GLY A 664 -0.22 9.46 -0.52
C GLY A 664 -1.17 9.69 0.68
N THR A 665 -2.40 9.20 0.54
CA THR A 665 -3.39 9.19 1.63
C THR A 665 -3.19 7.96 2.51
N GLY A 666 -3.00 8.16 3.81
CA GLY A 666 -2.69 7.10 4.78
C GLY A 666 -1.21 7.05 5.20
N ASP A 667 -0.33 7.66 4.40
CA ASP A 667 1.12 7.66 4.60
C ASP A 667 1.57 8.04 6.02
N ASN A 668 2.61 7.37 6.47
CA ASN A 668 3.28 7.64 7.72
C ASN A 668 4.49 8.55 7.45
N ILE A 669 4.64 9.64 8.20
CA ILE A 669 5.71 10.63 7.98
C ILE A 669 6.49 10.81 9.29
N PHE A 670 7.77 10.43 9.30
CA PHE A 670 8.63 10.48 10.48
C PHE A 670 9.67 11.61 10.41
N LEU A 671 9.65 12.51 11.41
CA LEU A 671 10.59 13.62 11.55
C LEU A 671 11.62 13.34 12.66
N TYR A 672 12.89 13.20 12.27
CA TYR A 672 14.02 13.11 13.20
C TYR A 672 14.31 14.46 13.89
N ARG A 673 15.05 14.45 15.00
CA ARG A 673 15.51 15.67 15.67
C ARG A 673 17.00 15.62 16.04
N GLN A 674 17.84 15.30 15.06
CA GLN A 674 19.29 15.15 15.26
C GLN A 674 20.03 16.48 15.50
N THR A 675 19.62 17.59 14.84
CA THR A 675 20.26 18.91 15.02
C THR A 675 19.45 19.85 15.92
N ALA A 676 20.05 20.95 16.36
CA ALA A 676 19.34 22.02 17.08
C ALA A 676 18.41 22.86 16.17
N THR A 677 18.51 22.71 14.85
CA THR A 677 17.78 23.49 13.85
C THR A 677 16.32 23.04 13.76
N ASN A 678 15.42 23.99 13.55
CA ASN A 678 14.00 23.71 13.28
C ASN A 678 13.82 23.39 11.79
N TYR A 679 12.84 22.55 11.44
CA TYR A 679 12.42 22.39 10.06
C TYR A 679 11.71 23.67 9.59
N ALA A 680 12.02 24.14 8.38
CA ALA A 680 11.22 25.15 7.72
C ALA A 680 9.95 24.48 7.16
N GLY A 681 8.79 24.94 7.58
CA GLY A 681 7.49 24.60 6.98
C GLY A 681 7.24 25.36 5.67
N PRO A 682 6.01 25.31 5.11
CA PRO A 682 4.83 24.66 5.67
C PRO A 682 4.79 23.14 5.37
N LEU A 683 3.82 22.46 5.98
CA LEU A 683 3.41 21.09 5.65
C LEU A 683 1.87 21.06 5.55
N THR A 684 1.35 20.34 4.58
CA THR A 684 -0.09 20.04 4.43
C THR A 684 -0.22 18.53 4.42
N LEU A 685 -1.06 17.98 5.29
CA LEU A 685 -1.30 16.54 5.34
C LEU A 685 -2.45 16.16 4.40
N LEU A 686 -2.36 14.97 3.81
CA LEU A 686 -3.46 14.32 3.08
C LEU A 686 -4.33 13.50 4.04
N ASN A 687 -5.44 12.95 3.55
CA ASN A 687 -6.36 12.16 4.37
C ASN A 687 -5.64 10.97 5.04
N ASN A 688 -6.03 10.65 6.27
CA ASN A 688 -5.58 9.52 7.11
C ASN A 688 -4.07 9.46 7.43
N GLN A 689 -3.25 10.40 6.94
CA GLN A 689 -1.81 10.43 7.20
C GLN A 689 -1.47 10.59 8.68
N LYS A 690 -0.31 10.05 9.06
CA LYS A 690 0.22 10.08 10.43
C LYS A 690 1.55 10.83 10.47
N LEU A 691 1.62 11.96 11.18
CA LEU A 691 2.84 12.76 11.36
C LEU A 691 3.49 12.48 12.73
N ILE A 692 4.60 11.77 12.75
CA ILE A 692 5.31 11.34 13.96
C ILE A 692 6.64 12.08 14.09
N GLY A 693 6.78 12.88 15.13
CA GLY A 693 8.07 13.41 15.56
C GLY A 693 8.82 12.43 16.46
N GLN A 694 10.15 12.42 16.37
CA GLN A 694 11.03 11.57 17.18
C GLN A 694 10.83 11.73 18.72
N GLY A 695 10.22 12.82 19.18
CA GLY A 695 9.88 13.04 20.59
C GLY A 695 8.55 12.44 21.06
N ALA A 696 7.96 11.51 20.30
CA ALA A 696 6.82 10.70 20.76
C ALA A 696 7.28 9.61 21.76
N THR A 697 6.47 9.23 22.75
CA THR A 697 6.89 8.24 23.77
C THR A 697 6.68 6.77 23.38
N ALA A 698 5.70 6.47 22.52
CA ALA A 698 5.48 5.11 22.02
C ALA A 698 6.45 4.81 20.86
N SER A 699 6.72 3.54 20.58
CA SER A 699 7.51 3.15 19.40
C SER A 699 6.83 3.59 18.11
N LEU A 700 7.61 3.77 17.04
CA LEU A 700 7.07 4.17 15.74
C LEU A 700 6.00 3.17 15.28
N SER A 701 6.29 1.87 15.37
CA SER A 701 5.35 0.76 15.10
C SER A 701 4.01 0.87 15.86
N ALA A 702 4.03 1.26 17.14
CA ALA A 702 2.82 1.36 17.95
C ALA A 702 1.96 2.60 17.62
N ILE A 703 2.52 3.60 16.93
CA ILE A 703 1.81 4.81 16.49
C ILE A 703 1.30 4.64 15.06
N THR A 704 2.14 4.06 14.19
CA THR A 704 1.81 3.80 12.78
C THR A 704 0.88 2.60 12.63
N GLY A 705 0.91 1.65 13.56
CA GLY A 705 0.22 0.35 13.47
C GLY A 705 1.05 -0.73 12.78
N LEU A 706 2.21 -0.36 12.24
CA LEU A 706 3.02 -1.25 11.41
C LEU A 706 3.71 -2.33 12.24
N THR A 707 3.63 -3.56 11.73
CA THR A 707 4.49 -4.68 12.13
C THR A 707 5.48 -4.90 11.00
N PRO A 708 6.71 -4.32 11.06
CA PRO A 708 7.68 -4.47 9.98
C PRO A 708 7.93 -5.95 9.67
N PRO A 709 7.93 -6.35 8.38
CA PRO A 709 8.22 -7.71 7.96
C PRO A 709 9.53 -8.26 8.51
N ILE A 710 9.64 -9.59 8.51
CA ILE A 710 10.92 -10.24 8.85
C ILE A 710 12.02 -9.70 7.93
N ASP A 711 13.22 -9.53 8.49
CA ASP A 711 14.40 -8.98 7.81
C ASP A 711 14.39 -7.48 7.46
N SER A 712 13.32 -6.73 7.74
CA SER A 712 13.34 -5.26 7.64
C SER A 712 14.46 -4.63 8.48
N ASP A 713 15.08 -3.58 7.95
CA ASP A 713 15.98 -2.72 8.73
C ASP A 713 15.21 -2.06 9.90
N ALA A 714 15.88 -1.96 11.05
CA ALA A 714 15.24 -1.52 12.29
C ALA A 714 14.70 -0.09 12.21
N LEU A 715 13.39 0.08 12.47
CA LEU A 715 12.75 1.39 12.48
C LEU A 715 13.37 2.34 13.54
N PRO A 716 13.35 3.67 13.32
CA PRO A 716 13.96 4.65 14.21
C PRO A 716 13.39 4.64 15.63
N GLY A 717 14.29 4.78 16.61
CA GLY A 717 13.94 4.98 18.01
C GLY A 717 13.27 6.35 18.25
N THR A 718 12.15 6.31 18.96
CA THR A 718 11.39 7.48 19.45
C THR A 718 11.90 7.89 20.85
N SER A 719 11.11 8.60 21.65
CA SER A 719 11.48 9.17 22.97
C SER A 719 12.70 10.12 22.94
N GLY A 720 12.97 10.73 21.77
CA GLY A 720 14.00 11.76 21.61
C GLY A 720 13.51 13.16 21.98
N THR A 721 14.20 14.18 21.48
CA THR A 721 13.69 15.56 21.54
C THR A 721 12.61 15.74 20.48
N ARG A 722 11.50 16.42 20.80
CA ARG A 722 10.46 16.75 19.81
C ARG A 722 11.04 17.60 18.67
N PRO A 723 10.96 17.22 17.39
CA PRO A 723 11.28 18.11 16.29
C PRO A 723 10.37 19.33 16.31
N VAL A 724 10.85 20.44 15.75
CA VAL A 724 10.10 21.70 15.66
C VAL A 724 9.92 22.04 14.19
N ILE A 725 8.66 22.22 13.75
CA ILE A 725 8.35 22.79 12.43
C ILE A 725 8.06 24.28 12.62
N ALA A 726 8.75 25.14 11.87
CA ALA A 726 8.68 26.58 12.02
C ALA A 726 8.38 27.30 10.70
N HIS A 727 7.48 28.29 10.74
CA HIS A 727 7.10 29.07 9.56
C HIS A 727 6.63 30.49 9.91
N SER A 728 6.65 31.41 8.94
CA SER A 728 6.26 32.82 9.10
C SER A 728 4.83 33.12 8.66
N THR A 729 4.15 32.15 8.05
CA THR A 729 2.72 32.20 7.70
C THR A 729 2.07 30.89 8.14
N ASN A 730 1.00 30.42 7.49
CA ASN A 730 0.35 29.15 7.83
C ASN A 730 1.37 28.00 7.82
N ASN A 731 1.41 27.18 8.88
CA ASN A 731 2.51 26.21 9.09
C ASN A 731 2.06 24.77 8.84
N LEU A 732 1.15 24.22 9.65
CA LEU A 732 0.64 22.87 9.49
C LEU A 732 -0.87 22.89 9.20
N THR A 733 -1.25 22.32 8.05
CA THR A 733 -2.64 22.21 7.59
C THR A 733 -3.07 20.74 7.54
N LEU A 734 -4.26 20.46 8.07
CA LEU A 734 -4.85 19.12 8.18
C LEU A 734 -5.85 18.84 7.05
N ALA A 735 -5.99 17.56 6.72
CA ALA A 735 -7.12 16.99 5.99
C ALA A 735 -7.95 16.10 6.94
N GLN A 736 -8.66 15.10 6.42
CA GLN A 736 -9.49 14.21 7.26
C GLN A 736 -8.67 13.10 7.92
N GLY A 737 -8.98 12.74 9.17
CA GLY A 737 -8.47 11.50 9.79
C GLY A 737 -7.03 11.56 10.31
N ASN A 738 -6.38 12.72 10.33
CA ASN A 738 -4.95 12.80 10.65
C ASN A 738 -4.62 12.44 12.10
N THR A 739 -3.47 11.78 12.27
CA THR A 739 -2.86 11.52 13.59
C THR A 739 -1.53 12.23 13.70
N LEU A 740 -1.28 12.96 14.80
CA LEU A 740 -0.05 13.71 15.00
C LEU A 740 0.54 13.48 16.41
N ARG A 741 1.84 13.16 16.49
CA ARG A 741 2.46 12.81 17.77
C ARG A 741 3.91 13.27 17.90
N GLY A 742 4.27 13.84 19.06
CA GLY A 742 5.67 13.99 19.46
C GLY A 742 6.47 15.09 18.76
N LEU A 743 5.80 16.12 18.20
CA LEU A 743 6.42 17.26 17.52
C LEU A 743 5.90 18.61 18.05
N ASN A 744 6.63 19.69 17.79
CA ASN A 744 6.24 21.05 18.19
C ASN A 744 6.12 21.98 16.98
N LEU A 745 5.30 23.03 17.08
CA LEU A 745 5.10 24.04 16.05
C LEU A 745 5.53 25.43 16.55
N SER A 746 6.21 26.21 15.71
CA SER A 746 6.76 27.53 16.08
C SER A 746 6.58 28.57 14.97
N ASN A 747 5.60 29.46 15.14
CA ASN A 747 5.19 30.45 14.15
C ASN A 747 5.60 31.87 14.52
N THR A 748 5.84 32.67 13.48
CA THR A 748 6.02 34.14 13.59
C THR A 748 4.95 34.93 12.82
N GLY A 749 3.88 34.26 12.41
CA GLY A 749 2.76 34.81 11.64
C GLY A 749 1.77 33.73 11.21
N GLY A 750 0.67 34.14 10.55
CA GLY A 750 -0.38 33.24 10.06
C GLY A 750 -1.05 32.43 11.17
N THR A 751 -1.46 31.20 10.86
CA THR A 751 -1.94 30.22 11.85
C THR A 751 -1.01 29.00 11.93
N ALA A 752 -0.66 28.57 13.14
CA ALA A 752 0.32 27.48 13.30
C ALA A 752 -0.27 26.10 12.99
N PHE A 753 -1.51 25.83 13.44
CA PHE A 753 -2.21 24.56 13.28
C PHE A 753 -3.63 24.78 12.79
N ILE A 754 -3.97 24.24 11.61
CA ILE A 754 -5.18 24.56 10.85
C ILE A 754 -5.92 23.28 10.46
N GLY A 755 -7.22 23.20 10.76
CA GLY A 755 -8.11 22.16 10.23
C GLY A 755 -9.44 22.75 9.79
N THR A 756 -9.98 22.27 8.67
CA THR A 756 -11.34 22.61 8.21
C THR A 756 -11.98 21.38 7.58
N ASN A 757 -13.15 20.96 8.10
CA ASN A 757 -13.79 19.69 7.75
C ASN A 757 -12.85 18.49 7.96
N PHE A 758 -12.12 18.48 9.09
CA PHE A 758 -10.96 17.60 9.32
C PHE A 758 -11.32 16.18 9.82
N GLY A 759 -12.61 15.81 9.79
CA GLY A 759 -13.07 14.49 10.25
C GLY A 759 -12.61 14.19 11.68
N ASN A 760 -12.12 12.97 11.93
CA ASN A 760 -11.42 12.65 13.17
C ASN A 760 -10.00 13.24 13.17
N LEU A 761 -9.54 13.75 14.31
CA LEU A 761 -8.16 14.25 14.48
C LEU A 761 -7.58 13.73 15.79
N VAL A 762 -6.50 12.97 15.76
CA VAL A 762 -5.78 12.55 16.98
C VAL A 762 -4.53 13.40 17.15
N THR A 763 -4.38 14.09 18.28
CA THR A 763 -3.09 14.68 18.65
C THR A 763 -2.66 14.31 20.06
N SER A 764 -1.37 14.07 20.25
CA SER A 764 -0.79 13.95 21.59
C SER A 764 0.69 14.36 21.58
N GLU A 765 1.21 14.76 22.73
CA GLU A 765 2.64 15.07 22.88
C GLU A 765 3.12 16.20 21.95
N MET A 766 2.29 17.24 21.75
CA MET A 766 2.64 18.41 20.93
C MET A 766 2.60 19.71 21.73
N SER A 767 3.42 20.69 21.33
CA SER A 767 3.30 22.08 21.79
C SER A 767 3.27 23.03 20.60
N VAL A 768 2.46 24.09 20.71
CA VAL A 768 2.28 25.11 19.65
C VAL A 768 2.65 26.48 20.20
N SER A 769 3.40 27.26 19.43
CA SER A 769 3.72 28.65 19.74
C SER A 769 3.55 29.52 18.49
N ASN A 770 2.87 30.67 18.59
CA ASN A 770 2.82 31.68 17.53
C ASN A 770 3.07 33.09 18.11
N SER A 771 4.12 33.77 17.67
CA SER A 771 4.49 35.08 18.24
C SER A 771 3.74 36.28 17.64
N ASN A 772 2.98 36.09 16.54
CA ASN A 772 2.24 37.17 15.85
C ASN A 772 1.06 36.61 15.03
N GLY A 773 0.19 35.81 15.64
CA GLY A 773 -0.88 35.12 14.92
C GLY A 773 -1.64 34.10 15.76
N ILE A 774 -2.50 33.33 15.10
CA ILE A 774 -3.33 32.30 15.75
C ILE A 774 -2.49 31.05 15.99
N ALA A 775 -2.56 30.44 17.17
CA ALA A 775 -1.88 29.16 17.41
C ALA A 775 -2.69 28.00 16.78
N ILE A 776 -3.98 27.90 17.11
CA ILE A 776 -4.84 26.79 16.68
C ILE A 776 -6.15 27.34 16.10
N ASN A 777 -6.52 26.86 14.92
CA ASN A 777 -7.84 27.10 14.31
C ASN A 777 -8.40 25.78 13.76
N LEU A 778 -9.40 25.23 14.44
CA LEU A 778 -10.07 23.99 14.06
C LEU A 778 -11.56 24.27 13.81
N ASN A 779 -12.00 24.04 12.57
CA ASN A 779 -13.37 24.27 12.14
C ASN A 779 -13.99 22.99 11.57
N THR A 780 -15.08 22.52 12.17
CA THR A 780 -15.88 21.35 11.78
C THR A 780 -15.08 20.04 11.80
N GLY A 781 -15.25 19.27 12.88
CA GLY A 781 -14.62 17.95 13.04
C GLY A 781 -14.67 17.39 14.46
N ASN A 782 -14.07 16.22 14.64
CA ASN A 782 -14.10 15.43 15.87
C ASN A 782 -12.67 15.24 16.43
N PRO A 783 -12.14 16.22 17.18
CA PRO A 783 -10.79 16.13 17.72
C PRO A 783 -10.73 15.18 18.93
N THR A 784 -9.71 14.35 19.01
CA THR A 784 -9.14 13.78 20.24
C THR A 784 -7.76 14.40 20.40
N ALA A 785 -7.73 15.71 20.66
CA ALA A 785 -6.55 16.54 20.51
C ALA A 785 -5.97 16.96 21.87
N THR A 786 -4.76 16.50 22.18
CA THR A 786 -4.04 16.76 23.43
C THR A 786 -2.72 17.48 23.20
N PHE A 787 -2.57 18.68 23.76
CA PHE A 787 -1.37 19.51 23.69
C PHE A 787 -0.73 19.64 25.06
N THR A 788 0.61 19.58 25.13
CA THR A 788 1.35 19.93 26.34
C THR A 788 1.24 21.42 26.63
N SER A 789 1.37 22.27 25.61
CA SER A 789 1.19 23.72 25.73
C SER A 789 0.82 24.41 24.43
N VAL A 790 0.06 25.51 24.53
CA VAL A 790 -0.36 26.35 23.40
C VAL A 790 -0.15 27.82 23.77
N SER A 791 0.72 28.51 23.01
CA SER A 791 1.04 29.93 23.21
C SER A 791 0.74 30.75 21.96
N ALA A 792 0.19 31.94 22.13
CA ALA A 792 -0.09 32.90 21.07
C ALA A 792 0.14 34.34 21.52
N SER A 793 0.66 35.20 20.65
CA SER A 793 0.78 36.64 20.88
C SER A 793 0.37 37.42 19.65
N GLY A 794 -0.27 38.59 19.81
CA GLY A 794 -0.51 39.59 18.76
C GLY A 794 -1.51 39.21 17.66
N GLY A 795 -1.99 37.97 17.60
CA GLY A 795 -2.99 37.52 16.65
C GLY A 795 -4.40 38.06 16.93
N ALA A 796 -5.34 37.81 16.01
CA ALA A 796 -6.76 38.09 16.26
C ALA A 796 -7.30 37.27 17.44
N ASN A 797 -6.96 35.98 17.46
CA ASN A 797 -7.26 35.03 18.51
C ASN A 797 -5.99 34.21 18.81
N GLY A 798 -5.94 33.52 19.94
CA GLY A 798 -4.94 32.47 20.20
C GLY A 798 -5.44 31.10 19.77
N ILE A 799 -6.67 30.75 20.17
CA ILE A 799 -7.34 29.48 19.84
C ILE A 799 -8.73 29.78 19.28
N VAL A 800 -9.09 29.10 18.18
CA VAL A 800 -10.45 29.11 17.60
C VAL A 800 -10.91 27.67 17.41
N LEU A 801 -12.03 27.30 18.04
CA LEU A 801 -12.72 26.02 17.86
C LEU A 801 -14.15 26.28 17.41
N THR A 802 -14.52 25.79 16.22
CA THR A 802 -15.85 25.93 15.63
C THR A 802 -16.41 24.57 15.24
N SER A 803 -17.64 24.23 15.66
CA SER A 803 -18.33 22.98 15.33
C SER A 803 -17.48 21.72 15.63
N THR A 804 -16.95 21.63 16.86
CA THR A 804 -16.07 20.53 17.28
C THR A 804 -16.74 19.64 18.32
N THR A 805 -17.00 18.37 17.98
CA THR A 805 -17.78 17.42 18.82
C THR A 805 -16.97 16.59 19.81
N GLY A 806 -15.66 16.45 19.57
CA GLY A 806 -14.76 15.63 20.38
C GLY A 806 -14.26 16.31 21.65
N SER A 807 -12.98 16.13 21.97
CA SER A 807 -12.25 16.74 23.09
C SER A 807 -11.02 17.52 22.64
N PHE A 808 -10.85 18.72 23.19
CA PHE A 808 -9.65 19.54 23.04
C PHE A 808 -9.01 19.79 24.41
N ILE A 809 -7.79 19.32 24.63
CA ILE A 809 -7.13 19.31 25.94
C ILE A 809 -5.76 19.98 25.84
N ILE A 810 -5.51 20.98 26.69
CA ILE A 810 -4.17 21.45 27.05
C ILE A 810 -3.84 20.91 28.44
N THR A 811 -2.69 20.27 28.61
CA THR A 811 -2.32 19.61 29.89
C THR A 811 -1.49 20.47 30.83
N GLY A 812 -0.60 21.32 30.30
CA GLY A 812 0.50 21.90 31.06
C GLY A 812 1.44 20.84 31.66
N ASP A 813 2.16 21.24 32.72
CA ASP A 813 3.06 20.37 33.51
C ASP A 813 2.48 19.93 34.87
N GLY A 814 1.25 20.37 35.21
CA GLY A 814 0.59 20.04 36.48
C GLY A 814 1.04 20.86 37.69
N SER A 815 1.96 21.82 37.54
CA SER A 815 2.62 22.50 38.67
C SER A 815 2.47 24.02 38.71
N THR A 816 2.43 24.71 37.56
CA THR A 816 2.41 26.18 37.51
C THR A 816 1.57 26.73 36.37
N ALA A 817 0.83 27.81 36.64
CA ALA A 817 0.07 28.54 35.62
C ALA A 817 1.00 29.16 34.57
N GLY A 818 0.71 28.92 33.29
CA GLY A 818 1.58 29.21 32.15
C GLY A 818 2.35 28.00 31.62
N SER A 819 2.39 26.87 32.32
CA SER A 819 3.00 25.64 31.77
C SER A 819 2.20 25.05 30.61
N GLY A 820 0.88 25.27 30.60
CA GLY A 820 -0.02 25.04 29.45
C GLY A 820 0.14 26.06 28.33
N GLY A 821 1.03 27.04 28.47
CA GLY A 821 1.30 28.11 27.51
C GLY A 821 0.64 29.44 27.86
N THR A 822 0.92 30.46 27.05
CA THR A 822 0.44 31.84 27.24
C THR A 822 -0.19 32.37 25.95
N ILE A 823 -1.48 32.71 26.02
CA ILE A 823 -2.20 33.47 25.00
C ILE A 823 -2.27 34.92 25.46
N GLN A 824 -1.79 35.87 24.66
CA GLN A 824 -1.78 37.27 25.09
C GLN A 824 -1.82 38.31 23.97
N ASN A 825 -2.14 39.55 24.33
CA ASN A 825 -2.10 40.71 23.43
C ASN A 825 -2.95 40.51 22.15
N THR A 826 -4.07 39.78 22.24
CA THR A 826 -4.88 39.42 21.06
C THR A 826 -5.82 40.56 20.66
N THR A 827 -6.09 40.73 19.37
CA THR A 827 -6.89 41.87 18.88
C THR A 827 -8.40 41.64 18.87
N ALA A 828 -8.84 40.40 19.15
CA ALA A 828 -10.21 40.01 19.51
C ALA A 828 -10.15 39.05 20.73
N ASN A 829 -11.06 38.06 20.79
CA ASN A 829 -11.11 37.09 21.90
C ASN A 829 -9.85 36.19 21.93
N ALA A 830 -9.22 35.98 23.08
CA ALA A 830 -8.03 35.12 23.15
C ALA A 830 -8.33 33.64 22.86
N VAL A 831 -9.42 33.11 23.44
CA VAL A 831 -10.00 31.82 23.07
C VAL A 831 -11.41 32.06 22.55
N SER A 832 -11.76 31.49 21.40
CA SER A 832 -13.11 31.56 20.82
C SER A 832 -13.66 30.16 20.57
N LEU A 833 -14.78 29.84 21.19
CA LEU A 833 -15.47 28.56 21.14
C LEU A 833 -16.87 28.75 20.55
N THR A 834 -17.25 27.96 19.55
CA THR A 834 -18.59 28.05 18.93
C THR A 834 -19.05 26.67 18.51
N ASN A 835 -20.17 26.16 19.05
CA ASN A 835 -20.62 24.78 18.87
C ASN A 835 -19.51 23.77 19.23
N ALA A 836 -18.83 23.98 20.36
CA ALA A 836 -17.60 23.26 20.74
C ALA A 836 -17.80 22.40 21.99
N SER A 837 -17.21 21.22 22.00
CA SER A 837 -17.39 20.22 23.07
C SER A 837 -16.09 19.85 23.78
N ASN A 838 -16.22 19.43 25.05
CA ASN A 838 -15.18 18.86 25.92
C ASN A 838 -13.83 19.61 25.85
N VAL A 839 -13.86 20.91 26.10
CA VAL A 839 -12.70 21.81 26.02
C VAL A 839 -12.05 21.97 27.40
N ALA A 840 -10.82 21.50 27.57
CA ALA A 840 -10.06 21.59 28.81
C ALA A 840 -8.77 22.41 28.65
N LEU A 841 -8.68 23.52 29.37
CA LEU A 841 -7.58 24.48 29.35
C LEU A 841 -6.83 24.43 30.70
N ASN A 842 -5.95 23.45 30.86
CA ASN A 842 -5.16 23.31 32.10
C ASN A 842 -3.89 24.17 32.05
N PHE A 843 -3.60 24.89 33.14
CA PHE A 843 -2.40 25.66 33.40
C PHE A 843 -2.03 26.70 32.34
N VAL A 844 -3.02 27.30 31.68
CA VAL A 844 -2.82 28.38 30.69
C VAL A 844 -2.74 29.76 31.35
N ASN A 845 -2.01 30.69 30.72
CA ASN A 845 -2.13 32.13 30.96
C ASN A 845 -2.88 32.77 29.78
N ILE A 846 -3.91 33.56 30.05
CA ILE A 846 -4.71 34.30 29.04
C ILE A 846 -4.74 35.77 29.47
N SER A 847 -4.15 36.69 28.69
CA SER A 847 -4.07 38.09 29.16
C SER A 847 -3.93 39.19 28.12
N ASN A 848 -4.40 40.39 28.45
CA ASN A 848 -4.31 41.58 27.60
C ASN A 848 -5.00 41.38 26.24
N SER A 849 -6.12 40.65 26.23
CA SER A 849 -6.97 40.48 25.06
C SER A 849 -7.80 41.75 24.86
N ASN A 850 -7.89 42.27 23.64
CA ASN A 850 -8.73 43.42 23.34
C ASN A 850 -10.20 43.12 23.62
N ALA A 851 -10.69 41.94 23.25
CA ALA A 851 -12.02 41.46 23.66
C ALA A 851 -11.87 40.37 24.75
N ASN A 852 -12.80 39.44 24.83
CA ASN A 852 -12.89 38.46 25.93
C ASN A 852 -11.63 37.59 26.07
N GLY A 853 -11.31 37.19 27.31
CA GLY A 853 -10.28 36.17 27.55
C GLY A 853 -10.68 34.82 26.95
N ILE A 854 -11.89 34.36 27.29
CA ILE A 854 -12.53 33.19 26.71
C ILE A 854 -13.96 33.58 26.30
N PHE A 855 -14.31 33.37 25.04
CA PHE A 855 -15.65 33.58 24.51
C PHE A 855 -16.27 32.25 24.07
N GLY A 856 -17.51 31.97 24.47
CA GLY A 856 -18.23 30.75 24.16
C GLY A 856 -19.65 30.96 23.64
N ASN A 857 -20.01 30.17 22.64
CA ASN A 857 -21.37 30.05 22.11
C ASN A 857 -21.69 28.56 21.86
N ASN A 858 -22.76 28.05 22.45
CA ASN A 858 -23.17 26.64 22.49
C ASN A 858 -21.99 25.70 22.82
N VAL A 859 -21.42 25.87 24.02
CA VAL A 859 -20.28 25.05 24.48
C VAL A 859 -20.80 23.94 25.38
N THR A 860 -20.38 22.68 25.17
CA THR A 860 -20.82 21.52 25.96
C THR A 860 -19.64 20.78 26.58
N GLY A 861 -19.50 20.85 27.90
CA GLY A 861 -18.33 20.30 28.60
C GLY A 861 -17.14 21.26 28.54
N PHE A 862 -16.79 21.88 29.67
CA PHE A 862 -15.70 22.86 29.76
C PHE A 862 -14.87 22.67 31.04
N THR A 863 -13.57 22.89 30.97
CA THR A 863 -12.68 22.89 32.14
C THR A 863 -11.62 23.98 32.01
N LEU A 864 -11.51 24.83 33.03
CA LEU A 864 -10.41 25.76 33.24
C LEU A 864 -9.76 25.39 34.58
N ASN A 865 -8.49 25.01 34.58
CA ASN A 865 -7.85 24.46 35.78
C ASN A 865 -6.42 24.94 35.95
N GLY A 866 -6.05 25.46 37.13
CA GLY A 866 -4.70 25.94 37.40
C GLY A 866 -4.28 27.15 36.55
N ALA A 867 -5.24 27.90 36.00
CA ALA A 867 -5.03 28.89 34.94
C ALA A 867 -5.16 30.34 35.44
N ASN A 868 -4.54 31.27 34.70
CA ASN A 868 -4.72 32.72 34.92
C ASN A 868 -5.44 33.35 33.72
N VAL A 869 -6.51 34.10 33.96
CA VAL A 869 -7.22 34.90 32.95
C VAL A 869 -7.23 36.36 33.42
N THR A 870 -6.30 37.18 32.92
CA THR A 870 -6.02 38.51 33.50
C THR A 870 -6.03 39.67 32.51
N ASN A 871 -6.68 40.78 32.85
CA ASN A 871 -6.73 42.01 32.04
C ASN A 871 -7.29 41.79 30.62
N ASN A 872 -8.55 41.37 30.48
CA ASN A 872 -9.17 41.09 29.17
C ASN A 872 -10.42 41.95 28.93
N GLY A 873 -10.60 42.41 27.69
CA GLY A 873 -11.60 43.41 27.30
C GLY A 873 -11.06 44.84 27.31
N ASN A 874 -11.65 45.72 26.50
CA ASN A 874 -11.40 47.17 26.50
C ASN A 874 -12.67 48.02 26.32
N ALA A 875 -13.79 47.40 25.95
CA ALA A 875 -15.09 48.01 25.72
C ALA A 875 -16.20 47.34 26.56
N VAL A 876 -17.45 47.69 26.29
CA VAL A 876 -18.64 47.05 26.88
C VAL A 876 -19.01 45.77 26.11
N ASN A 877 -19.57 44.79 26.80
CA ASN A 877 -19.78 43.39 26.40
C ASN A 877 -18.49 42.59 26.19
N GLU A 878 -17.49 42.82 27.05
CA GLU A 878 -16.18 42.15 27.01
C GLU A 878 -15.67 41.83 28.44
N GLY A 879 -15.31 40.57 28.72
CA GLY A 879 -14.94 40.11 30.06
C GLY A 879 -13.88 39.00 30.12
N GLY A 880 -13.76 38.35 31.27
CA GLY A 880 -12.80 37.27 31.50
C GLY A 880 -13.20 35.99 30.77
N LEU A 881 -14.26 35.35 31.26
CA LEU A 881 -14.97 34.23 30.64
C LEU A 881 -16.38 34.70 30.29
N ARG A 882 -16.78 34.62 29.01
CA ARG A 882 -18.11 35.06 28.55
C ARG A 882 -18.79 33.99 27.69
N PHE A 883 -19.97 33.53 28.10
CA PHE A 883 -20.77 32.50 27.44
C PHE A 883 -22.19 33.00 27.15
N ASP A 884 -22.35 33.84 26.13
CA ASP A 884 -23.63 34.49 25.77
C ASP A 884 -24.73 33.52 25.29
N GLN A 885 -24.26 32.42 24.68
CA GLN A 885 -24.94 31.42 23.85
C GLN A 885 -25.12 30.04 24.49
N ASN A 886 -25.43 29.88 25.78
CA ASN A 886 -25.42 28.58 26.49
C ASN A 886 -24.02 27.97 26.74
N LEU A 887 -23.75 27.66 28.01
CA LEU A 887 -22.74 26.70 28.47
C LEU A 887 -23.46 25.48 29.07
N LEU A 888 -23.14 24.27 28.60
CA LEU A 888 -23.92 23.05 28.83
C LEU A 888 -23.08 21.89 29.37
N GLY A 889 -23.74 20.91 29.98
CA GLY A 889 -23.11 19.73 30.55
C GLY A 889 -22.36 20.06 31.83
N THR A 890 -21.18 19.45 32.03
CA THR A 890 -20.32 19.73 33.19
C THR A 890 -19.31 20.83 32.87
N ALA A 891 -19.30 21.90 33.67
CA ALA A 891 -18.31 22.97 33.61
C ALA A 891 -17.51 23.01 34.91
N VAL A 892 -16.18 23.10 34.82
CA VAL A 892 -15.29 23.15 35.99
C VAL A 892 -14.35 24.35 35.86
N ILE A 893 -14.26 25.15 36.92
CA ILE A 893 -13.25 26.19 37.11
C ILE A 893 -12.53 25.86 38.43
N SER A 894 -11.28 25.44 38.37
CA SER A 894 -10.55 24.96 39.57
C SER A 894 -9.16 25.57 39.68
N ASN A 895 -8.68 25.86 40.90
CA ASN A 895 -7.31 26.36 41.16
C ASN A 895 -6.89 27.58 40.30
N SER A 896 -7.85 28.41 39.85
CA SER A 896 -7.64 29.40 38.78
C SER A 896 -7.83 30.84 39.27
N THR A 897 -7.10 31.79 38.67
CA THR A 897 -7.25 33.23 38.94
C THR A 897 -7.88 33.92 37.73
N ILE A 898 -8.98 34.65 37.94
CA ILE A 898 -9.69 35.41 36.91
C ILE A 898 -9.82 36.85 37.40
N SER A 899 -9.21 37.82 36.71
CA SER A 899 -9.19 39.22 37.17
C SER A 899 -8.87 40.26 36.11
N GLY A 900 -9.07 41.54 36.43
CA GLY A 900 -8.75 42.67 35.56
C GLY A 900 -9.66 42.78 34.33
N SER A 901 -10.73 41.99 34.27
CA SER A 901 -11.70 41.98 33.18
C SER A 901 -12.34 43.36 33.00
N ALA A 902 -12.66 43.73 31.76
CA ALA A 902 -13.36 44.99 31.50
C ALA A 902 -14.73 44.99 32.19
N GLU A 903 -15.65 44.12 31.78
CA GLU A 903 -16.89 43.82 32.52
C GLU A 903 -16.70 42.57 33.41
N HIS A 904 -17.67 41.66 33.45
CA HIS A 904 -17.72 40.53 34.37
C HIS A 904 -16.47 39.63 34.25
N ASN A 905 -16.01 39.09 35.38
CA ASN A 905 -14.93 38.10 35.38
C ASN A 905 -15.41 36.75 34.80
N ILE A 906 -16.62 36.33 35.16
CA ILE A 906 -17.34 35.19 34.55
C ILE A 906 -18.77 35.64 34.23
N GLU A 907 -19.22 35.39 33.00
CA GLU A 907 -20.57 35.68 32.52
C GLU A 907 -21.11 34.45 31.76
N ILE A 908 -22.28 33.95 32.17
CA ILE A 908 -22.92 32.77 31.56
C ILE A 908 -24.41 33.06 31.37
N ILE A 909 -24.87 33.02 30.12
CA ILE A 909 -26.28 33.20 29.75
C ILE A 909 -26.79 31.90 29.13
N ASN A 910 -27.61 31.17 29.89
CA ASN A 910 -28.24 29.92 29.46
C ASN A 910 -29.71 30.15 29.12
N THR A 911 -30.05 29.95 27.84
CA THR A 911 -31.41 30.09 27.30
C THR A 911 -32.15 28.76 27.15
N MET A 912 -31.42 27.64 27.18
CA MET A 912 -31.93 26.27 27.10
C MET A 912 -30.90 25.27 27.67
N GLY A 913 -31.30 24.01 27.83
CA GLY A 913 -30.40 22.91 28.24
C GLY A 913 -30.10 22.85 29.74
N VAL A 914 -29.06 22.09 30.11
CA VAL A 914 -28.65 21.84 31.50
C VAL A 914 -27.17 22.14 31.70
N LEU A 915 -26.83 22.85 32.77
CA LEU A 915 -25.48 23.16 33.22
C LEU A 915 -25.23 22.66 34.65
N ASN A 916 -24.08 22.04 34.87
CA ASN A 916 -23.53 21.74 36.19
C ASN A 916 -22.17 22.42 36.31
N LEU A 917 -22.13 23.61 36.89
CA LEU A 917 -20.94 24.44 37.08
C LEU A 917 -20.34 24.19 38.47
N SER A 918 -19.05 23.87 38.53
CA SER A 918 -18.28 23.79 39.76
C SER A 918 -17.14 24.81 39.73
N ILE A 919 -17.05 25.67 40.74
CA ILE A 919 -15.95 26.60 40.97
C ILE A 919 -15.26 26.20 42.27
N THR A 920 -13.99 25.78 42.21
CA THR A 920 -13.23 25.39 43.42
C THR A 920 -11.86 26.04 43.52
N ASP A 921 -11.39 26.33 44.73
CA ASP A 921 -10.01 26.75 45.01
C ASP A 921 -9.53 27.94 44.15
N SER A 922 -10.46 28.79 43.70
CA SER A 922 -10.24 29.78 42.63
C SER A 922 -10.49 31.21 43.10
N THR A 923 -9.71 32.15 42.56
CA THR A 923 -9.74 33.58 42.91
C THR A 923 -10.36 34.40 41.77
N ILE A 924 -11.45 35.11 42.06
CA ILE A 924 -12.20 35.94 41.12
C ILE A 924 -12.16 37.39 41.62
N SER A 925 -11.35 38.25 40.99
CA SER A 925 -11.04 39.59 41.55
C SER A 925 -11.13 40.77 40.59
N THR A 926 -11.31 41.97 41.14
CA THR A 926 -10.99 43.28 40.50
C THR A 926 -11.31 43.37 39.00
N ASN A 927 -12.56 43.63 38.63
CA ASN A 927 -12.93 44.05 37.26
C ASN A 927 -12.83 45.58 37.10
N SER A 928 -13.09 46.11 35.89
CA SER A 928 -12.72 47.50 35.51
C SER A 928 -13.84 48.40 34.95
N ALA A 929 -15.06 47.91 34.76
CA ALA A 929 -16.17 48.68 34.18
C ALA A 929 -16.79 49.65 35.20
N ALA A 930 -16.98 50.91 34.80
CA ALA A 930 -17.60 51.95 35.63
C ALA A 930 -19.15 51.84 35.74
N LEU A 931 -19.75 50.70 35.40
CA LEU A 931 -21.20 50.52 35.20
C LEU A 931 -21.77 49.20 35.76
N GLY A 932 -21.11 48.62 36.78
CA GLY A 932 -21.61 47.43 37.48
C GLY A 932 -21.17 46.13 36.80
N ALA A 933 -20.01 45.60 37.23
CA ALA A 933 -19.46 44.34 36.73
C ALA A 933 -19.16 43.39 37.88
N ASP A 934 -19.51 42.12 37.70
CA ASP A 934 -19.54 41.11 38.77
C ASP A 934 -18.34 40.16 38.71
N GLY A 935 -18.16 39.38 39.77
CA GLY A 935 -17.25 38.24 39.79
C GLY A 935 -17.79 37.08 38.94
N LEU A 936 -19.01 36.63 39.25
CA LEU A 936 -19.79 35.68 38.46
C LEU A 936 -21.19 36.24 38.22
N LEU A 937 -21.53 36.53 36.97
CA LEU A 937 -22.91 36.69 36.52
C LEU A 937 -23.37 35.39 35.86
N LEU A 938 -24.45 34.79 36.35
CA LEU A 938 -25.12 33.67 35.70
C LEU A 938 -26.62 33.94 35.55
N GLU A 939 -27.10 33.87 34.33
CA GLU A 939 -28.50 34.09 33.96
C GLU A 939 -29.09 32.83 33.31
N THR A 940 -30.28 32.44 33.75
CA THR A 940 -31.06 31.36 33.12
C THR A 940 -32.39 31.91 32.59
N ARG A 941 -32.78 31.52 31.37
CA ARG A 941 -34.01 31.95 30.68
C ARG A 941 -34.78 30.78 30.06
N ASN A 942 -36.01 31.06 29.62
CA ASN A 942 -36.98 30.15 28.97
C ASN A 942 -37.23 28.82 29.71
N SER A 943 -36.33 27.86 29.55
CA SER A 943 -36.39 26.50 30.12
C SER A 943 -34.99 25.93 30.38
N ALA A 944 -34.01 26.81 30.60
CA ALA A 944 -32.67 26.42 31.02
C ALA A 944 -32.66 25.92 32.47
N GLN A 945 -31.75 25.00 32.77
CA GLN A 945 -31.46 24.53 34.13
C GLN A 945 -29.98 24.74 34.44
N ALA A 946 -29.65 25.31 35.60
CA ALA A 946 -28.27 25.46 36.04
C ALA A 946 -28.10 25.11 37.52
N THR A 947 -27.17 24.20 37.80
CA THR A 947 -26.65 23.94 39.16
C THR A 947 -25.24 24.52 39.25
N VAL A 948 -24.99 25.35 40.27
CA VAL A 948 -23.73 26.05 40.51
C VAL A 948 -23.24 25.69 41.91
N VAL A 949 -22.01 25.17 42.01
CA VAL A 949 -21.35 24.88 43.29
C VAL A 949 -20.07 25.70 43.37
N VAL A 950 -19.88 26.43 44.47
CA VAL A 950 -18.69 27.24 44.77
C VAL A 950 -18.10 26.77 46.09
N THR A 951 -16.80 26.45 46.13
CA THR A 951 -16.14 25.94 47.36
C THR A 951 -14.65 26.28 47.44
N GLY A 952 -14.16 26.72 48.61
CA GLY A 952 -12.73 27.01 48.81
C GLY A 952 -12.23 28.23 48.03
N SER A 953 -13.14 29.09 47.58
CA SER A 953 -12.88 30.15 46.60
C SER A 953 -12.79 31.54 47.23
N THR A 954 -12.27 32.52 46.47
CA THR A 954 -12.19 33.92 46.90
C THR A 954 -12.80 34.84 45.86
N PHE A 955 -13.70 35.73 46.28
CA PHE A 955 -14.31 36.78 45.48
C PHE A 955 -13.97 38.14 46.09
N ASN A 956 -12.90 38.79 45.59
CA ASN A 956 -12.38 40.02 46.19
C ASN A 956 -12.37 41.22 45.24
N ASP A 957 -12.83 42.37 45.73
CA ASP A 957 -12.75 43.67 45.03
C ASP A 957 -13.44 43.70 43.64
N ASN A 958 -14.42 42.83 43.41
CA ASN A 958 -15.35 42.96 42.27
C ASN A 958 -16.19 44.23 42.48
N GLN A 959 -16.44 45.03 41.43
CA GLN A 959 -17.03 46.37 41.61
C GLN A 959 -18.55 46.36 41.82
N SER A 960 -19.23 45.30 41.39
CA SER A 960 -20.65 45.02 41.62
C SER A 960 -20.75 43.77 42.51
N ASP A 961 -21.40 42.70 42.07
CA ASP A 961 -21.66 41.54 42.91
C ASP A 961 -20.48 40.55 42.85
N GLY A 962 -20.18 39.86 43.95
CA GLY A 962 -19.28 38.71 43.93
C GLY A 962 -19.86 37.59 43.07
N ILE A 963 -21.10 37.20 43.38
CA ILE A 963 -21.91 36.29 42.57
C ILE A 963 -23.31 36.90 42.37
N GLN A 964 -23.75 37.09 41.13
CA GLN A 964 -25.15 37.33 40.77
C GLN A 964 -25.72 36.09 40.05
N ILE A 965 -26.80 35.51 40.60
CA ILE A 965 -27.61 34.48 39.94
C ILE A 965 -29.00 35.05 39.62
N SER A 966 -29.42 34.92 38.36
CA SER A 966 -30.73 35.38 37.88
C SER A 966 -31.49 34.26 37.15
N ALA A 967 -32.72 33.99 37.57
CA ALA A 967 -33.62 33.01 36.96
C ALA A 967 -34.88 33.68 36.41
N ILE A 968 -35.20 33.42 35.14
CA ILE A 968 -36.19 34.18 34.36
C ILE A 968 -36.99 33.22 33.46
N ASP A 969 -38.28 33.54 33.26
CA ASP A 969 -39.25 32.68 32.56
C ASP A 969 -39.43 31.35 33.30
N ALA A 970 -39.63 30.21 32.63
CA ALA A 970 -39.74 28.90 33.29
C ALA A 970 -38.37 28.20 33.46
N SER A 971 -37.33 28.96 33.83
CA SER A 971 -36.00 28.41 34.11
C SER A 971 -35.86 27.88 35.53
N VAL A 972 -34.80 27.10 35.78
CA VAL A 972 -34.43 26.62 37.11
C VAL A 972 -32.97 26.95 37.40
N ALA A 973 -32.69 27.56 38.54
CA ALA A 973 -31.35 27.76 39.04
C ALA A 973 -31.16 27.14 40.43
N THR A 974 -29.97 26.62 40.72
CA THR A 974 -29.58 26.11 42.04
C THR A 974 -28.16 26.55 42.36
N LEU A 975 -27.97 27.23 43.50
CA LEU A 975 -26.66 27.67 43.97
C LEU A 975 -26.26 26.97 45.28
N THR A 976 -25.01 26.55 45.39
CA THR A 976 -24.39 26.12 46.65
C THR A 976 -23.07 26.86 46.86
N VAL A 977 -22.89 27.52 48.00
CA VAL A 977 -21.65 28.26 48.34
C VAL A 977 -21.20 27.88 49.75
N ASN A 978 -19.99 27.34 49.87
CA ASN A 978 -19.39 26.92 51.15
C ASN A 978 -17.89 27.27 51.18
N ASP A 979 -17.29 27.45 52.35
CA ASP A 979 -15.83 27.66 52.49
C ASP A 979 -15.27 28.78 51.56
N THR A 980 -16.06 29.84 51.31
CA THR A 980 -15.75 30.88 50.31
C THR A 980 -15.62 32.26 50.95
N ASP A 981 -14.56 32.98 50.61
CA ASP A 981 -14.25 34.32 51.14
C ASP A 981 -14.69 35.43 50.17
N PHE A 982 -15.53 36.34 50.64
CA PHE A 982 -16.01 37.52 49.91
C PHE A 982 -15.47 38.79 50.57
N THR A 983 -14.74 39.65 49.85
CA THR A 983 -14.16 40.88 50.42
C THR A 983 -14.24 42.08 49.47
N SER A 984 -14.35 43.29 50.02
CA SER A 984 -14.29 44.54 49.25
C SER A 984 -13.38 45.57 49.89
N SER A 985 -12.49 46.20 49.12
CA SER A 985 -11.75 47.41 49.52
C SER A 985 -12.29 48.68 48.87
N LEU A 986 -13.43 48.61 48.17
CA LEU A 986 -13.99 49.66 47.31
C LEU A 986 -14.91 50.65 48.05
N ASP A 987 -14.77 50.80 49.38
CA ASP A 987 -15.49 51.76 50.25
C ASP A 987 -15.06 53.23 50.04
N ALA A 988 -15.00 53.64 48.78
CA ALA A 988 -14.71 55.00 48.33
C ALA A 988 -15.52 55.35 47.06
N SER A 989 -16.58 54.58 46.76
CA SER A 989 -17.40 54.77 45.57
C SER A 989 -18.13 56.13 45.60
N PRO A 990 -18.11 56.94 44.52
CA PRO A 990 -18.86 58.19 44.48
C PRO A 990 -20.37 57.92 44.42
N ALA A 991 -21.15 58.54 45.31
CA ALA A 991 -22.60 58.37 45.41
C ALA A 991 -23.29 58.42 44.02
N GLY A 992 -23.74 57.26 43.54
CA GLY A 992 -24.29 57.07 42.20
C GLY A 992 -23.80 55.81 41.46
N SER A 993 -22.70 55.18 41.90
CA SER A 993 -22.41 53.77 41.59
C SER A 993 -23.28 52.83 42.44
N VAL A 994 -23.68 51.69 41.87
CA VAL A 994 -24.07 50.53 42.69
C VAL A 994 -22.87 50.10 43.52
N GLY A 995 -23.02 50.02 44.84
CA GLY A 995 -21.98 49.51 45.73
C GLY A 995 -21.84 48.00 45.60
N ALA A 996 -20.61 47.51 45.80
CA ALA A 996 -20.32 46.09 45.70
C ALA A 996 -21.08 45.28 46.76
N ARG A 997 -21.58 44.09 46.38
CA ARG A 997 -22.29 43.13 47.25
C ARG A 997 -21.64 41.75 47.14
N GLY A 998 -21.90 40.84 48.08
CA GLY A 998 -21.28 39.51 48.11
C GLY A 998 -21.97 38.51 47.18
N ILE A 999 -23.24 38.19 47.49
CA ILE A 999 -24.09 37.29 46.68
C ILE A 999 -25.44 37.96 46.43
N VAL A 1000 -25.93 37.89 45.19
CA VAL A 1000 -27.22 38.43 44.78
C VAL A 1000 -28.00 37.35 44.03
N LEU A 1001 -29.21 37.08 44.50
CA LEU A 1001 -30.09 36.03 43.99
C LEU A 1001 -31.39 36.64 43.52
N SER A 1002 -31.82 36.32 42.30
CA SER A 1002 -33.07 36.84 41.74
C SER A 1002 -33.86 35.82 40.94
N ALA A 1003 -35.18 35.83 41.11
CA ALA A 1003 -36.12 35.02 40.33
C ALA A 1003 -37.32 35.85 39.85
N ALA A 1004 -37.74 35.62 38.60
CA ALA A 1004 -38.82 36.37 37.95
C ALA A 1004 -39.59 35.49 36.95
N THR A 1005 -40.85 35.87 36.67
CA THR A 1005 -41.65 35.34 35.55
C THR A 1005 -41.84 33.82 35.55
N ASN A 1006 -42.13 33.24 36.72
CA ASN A 1006 -42.36 31.81 36.98
C ASN A 1006 -41.09 30.93 37.08
N ALA A 1007 -39.92 31.51 37.33
CA ALA A 1007 -38.68 30.76 37.49
C ALA A 1007 -38.53 30.18 38.90
N ASP A 1008 -37.90 29.01 39.01
CA ASP A 1008 -37.59 28.37 40.30
C ASP A 1008 -36.11 28.56 40.68
N LEU A 1009 -35.86 28.97 41.93
CA LEU A 1009 -34.51 29.27 42.42
C LEU A 1009 -34.24 28.62 43.79
N SER A 1010 -33.33 27.65 43.80
CA SER A 1010 -32.85 27.01 45.03
C SER A 1010 -31.49 27.55 45.46
N PHE A 1011 -31.22 27.70 46.76
CA PHE A 1011 -29.88 28.05 47.24
C PHE A 1011 -29.51 27.45 48.60
N ASP A 1012 -28.23 27.19 48.81
CA ASP A 1012 -27.67 26.74 50.07
C ASP A 1012 -26.30 27.39 50.32
N ILE A 1013 -26.24 28.34 51.26
CA ILE A 1013 -25.10 29.21 51.50
C ILE A 1013 -24.57 28.95 52.92
N GLY A 1014 -23.51 28.13 53.01
CA GLY A 1014 -22.74 27.85 54.22
C GLY A 1014 -23.21 26.64 55.05
N SER A 1015 -24.03 25.74 54.51
CA SER A 1015 -24.47 24.51 55.20
C SER A 1015 -23.34 23.64 55.73
N THR A 1016 -22.26 23.43 54.98
CA THR A 1016 -21.16 22.54 55.37
C THR A 1016 -20.04 23.26 56.10
N THR A 1017 -19.72 24.49 55.67
CA THR A 1017 -18.55 25.26 56.12
C THR A 1017 -18.83 26.76 55.95
N SER A 1018 -18.39 27.57 56.92
CA SER A 1018 -18.58 29.04 56.94
C SER A 1018 -18.04 29.68 55.66
N ASN A 1019 -18.82 30.55 55.05
CA ASN A 1019 -18.29 31.59 54.16
C ASN A 1019 -17.90 32.82 55.00
N THR A 1020 -17.08 33.72 54.45
CA THR A 1020 -16.79 35.03 55.07
C THR A 1020 -17.21 36.18 54.14
N PHE A 1021 -17.63 37.30 54.73
CA PHE A 1021 -18.05 38.51 54.04
C PHE A 1021 -17.46 39.74 54.73
N GLU A 1022 -16.46 40.39 54.15
CA GLU A 1022 -15.74 41.50 54.81
C GLU A 1022 -15.84 42.84 54.07
N ASN A 1023 -16.22 43.87 54.83
CA ASN A 1023 -16.21 45.30 54.44
C ASN A 1023 -17.16 45.68 53.28
N PHE A 1024 -18.38 45.12 53.24
CA PHE A 1024 -19.39 45.50 52.25
C PHE A 1024 -20.07 46.85 52.54
N SER A 1025 -20.60 47.49 51.49
CA SER A 1025 -21.05 48.90 51.46
C SER A 1025 -22.11 49.26 52.51
N PRO A 1026 -22.04 50.44 53.17
CA PRO A 1026 -23.02 50.90 54.16
C PRO A 1026 -24.27 51.60 53.59
N SER A 1027 -24.51 51.57 52.26
CA SER A 1027 -25.75 52.10 51.67
C SER A 1027 -26.98 51.24 52.00
N ILE A 1028 -28.17 51.66 51.56
CA ILE A 1028 -29.45 50.93 51.70
C ILE A 1028 -29.69 50.10 50.43
N GLY A 1029 -29.97 48.79 50.57
CA GLY A 1029 -30.12 47.87 49.44
C GLY A 1029 -28.79 47.29 48.92
N GLU A 1030 -27.73 47.36 49.74
CA GLU A 1030 -26.37 46.89 49.43
C GLU A 1030 -25.85 45.89 50.48
N GLU A 1031 -26.76 45.10 51.05
CA GLU A 1031 -26.48 44.04 52.01
C GLU A 1031 -25.67 42.90 51.37
N ALA A 1032 -24.76 42.30 52.14
CA ALA A 1032 -23.72 41.39 51.63
C ALA A 1032 -24.28 40.11 50.95
N ILE A 1033 -25.42 39.58 51.42
CA ILE A 1033 -26.26 38.65 50.65
C ILE A 1033 -27.59 39.34 50.39
N ASN A 1034 -28.08 39.31 49.15
CA ASN A 1034 -29.34 39.90 48.74
C ASN A 1034 -30.20 38.86 47.98
N VAL A 1035 -31.49 38.74 48.32
CA VAL A 1035 -32.43 37.80 47.69
C VAL A 1035 -33.69 38.55 47.26
N THR A 1036 -33.86 38.74 45.95
CA THR A 1036 -34.92 39.59 45.36
C THR A 1036 -35.87 38.78 44.47
N LEU A 1037 -37.17 38.81 44.77
CA LEU A 1037 -38.20 38.18 43.94
C LEU A 1037 -39.06 39.26 43.26
N GLY A 1038 -39.32 39.09 41.97
CA GLY A 1038 -40.10 40.05 41.19
C GLY A 1038 -40.95 39.38 40.13
N SER A 1039 -42.18 39.00 40.48
CA SER A 1039 -43.16 38.53 39.49
C SER A 1039 -44.06 39.67 38.99
N THR A 1040 -44.36 39.65 37.70
CA THR A 1040 -45.48 40.41 37.07
C THR A 1040 -46.47 39.45 36.40
N SER A 1041 -46.44 38.18 36.83
CA SER A 1041 -47.15 37.04 36.26
C SER A 1041 -47.99 36.38 37.35
N THR A 1042 -49.24 36.01 37.04
CA THR A 1042 -50.20 35.40 37.97
C THR A 1042 -49.93 33.91 38.21
N ALA A 1043 -48.65 33.54 38.34
CA ALA A 1043 -48.17 32.20 38.60
C ALA A 1043 -46.89 32.29 39.44
N SER A 1044 -46.80 31.42 40.44
CA SER A 1044 -45.80 31.51 41.50
C SER A 1044 -44.43 30.97 41.05
N SER A 1045 -43.44 31.86 40.97
CA SER A 1045 -42.02 31.51 41.05
C SER A 1045 -41.71 31.00 42.46
N LEU A 1046 -41.21 29.76 42.61
CA LEU A 1046 -40.81 29.22 43.91
C LEU A 1046 -39.31 29.45 44.13
N THR A 1047 -39.00 30.22 45.17
CA THR A 1047 -37.63 30.37 45.66
C THR A 1047 -37.51 29.75 47.04
N SER A 1048 -36.49 28.91 47.24
CA SER A 1048 -36.27 28.25 48.53
C SER A 1048 -34.80 28.08 48.87
N GLY A 1049 -34.41 28.27 50.13
CA GLY A 1049 -33.01 28.03 50.48
C GLY A 1049 -32.62 28.28 51.93
N ARG A 1050 -31.33 28.10 52.20
CA ARG A 1050 -30.73 28.25 53.54
C ARG A 1050 -29.52 29.20 53.48
N ILE A 1051 -29.46 30.15 54.41
CA ILE A 1051 -28.30 31.01 54.67
C ILE A 1051 -27.81 30.67 56.08
N ASN A 1052 -26.67 29.99 56.19
CA ASN A 1052 -26.25 29.34 57.41
C ASN A 1052 -24.74 29.41 57.69
N ASN A 1053 -24.35 29.49 58.96
CA ASN A 1053 -22.95 29.55 59.42
C ASN A 1053 -22.10 30.71 58.84
N ASN A 1054 -22.67 31.71 58.16
CA ASN A 1054 -21.88 32.75 57.47
C ASN A 1054 -21.37 33.81 58.45
N THR A 1055 -20.15 34.31 58.22
CA THR A 1055 -19.52 35.33 59.07
C THR A 1055 -19.37 36.65 58.30
N PHE A 1056 -20.03 37.71 58.77
CA PHE A 1056 -20.00 39.05 58.18
C PHE A 1056 -19.25 40.03 59.09
N THR A 1057 -18.24 40.71 58.57
CA THR A 1057 -17.43 41.69 59.31
C THR A 1057 -17.44 43.06 58.61
N ASN A 1058 -17.39 44.14 59.41
CA ASN A 1058 -17.25 45.54 58.98
C ASN A 1058 -18.22 46.00 57.88
N SER A 1059 -19.35 45.33 57.70
CA SER A 1059 -20.22 45.50 56.52
C SER A 1059 -21.37 46.47 56.77
N GLY A 1060 -22.05 46.92 55.72
CA GLY A 1060 -23.30 47.67 55.80
C GLY A 1060 -24.40 46.89 56.50
N GLY A 1061 -25.11 46.06 55.74
CA GLY A 1061 -25.98 45.00 56.28
C GLY A 1061 -25.49 43.61 55.82
N ALA A 1062 -25.98 42.55 56.45
CA ALA A 1062 -25.52 41.18 56.15
C ALA A 1062 -26.45 40.44 55.20
N ILE A 1063 -27.76 40.45 55.43
CA ILE A 1063 -28.75 39.74 54.61
C ILE A 1063 -29.92 40.68 54.29
N GLY A 1064 -30.16 40.94 53.01
CA GLY A 1064 -31.33 41.65 52.49
C GLY A 1064 -32.28 40.70 51.76
N ILE A 1065 -33.58 40.85 51.99
CA ILE A 1065 -34.65 40.07 51.35
C ILE A 1065 -35.71 41.04 50.83
N ASP A 1066 -36.10 40.89 49.57
CA ASP A 1066 -37.04 41.78 48.90
C ASP A 1066 -38.01 40.99 48.00
N VAL A 1067 -39.23 40.73 48.49
CA VAL A 1067 -40.23 39.89 47.80
C VAL A 1067 -41.35 40.75 47.24
N ARG A 1068 -41.52 40.75 45.91
CA ARG A 1068 -42.51 41.57 45.20
C ARG A 1068 -43.36 40.78 44.18
N GLY A 1069 -44.66 41.08 44.16
CA GLY A 1069 -45.66 40.40 43.32
C GLY A 1069 -45.98 38.98 43.81
N ASP A 1070 -46.57 38.12 42.96
CA ASP A 1070 -46.96 36.72 43.26
C ASP A 1070 -45.78 35.74 43.50
N GLY A 1071 -44.66 36.20 44.08
CA GLY A 1071 -43.51 35.37 44.43
C GLY A 1071 -43.72 34.57 45.73
N ALA A 1072 -43.22 33.33 45.76
CA ALA A 1072 -43.21 32.48 46.95
C ALA A 1072 -41.77 32.22 47.44
N LEU A 1073 -41.46 32.66 48.66
CA LEU A 1073 -40.17 32.45 49.32
C LEU A 1073 -40.30 31.50 50.51
N VAL A 1074 -39.40 30.52 50.62
CA VAL A 1074 -39.24 29.66 51.81
C VAL A 1074 -37.75 29.66 52.22
N MET A 1075 -37.39 30.37 53.29
CA MET A 1075 -35.98 30.55 53.68
C MET A 1075 -35.70 30.24 55.16
N GLU A 1076 -34.56 29.57 55.40
CA GLU A 1076 -33.98 29.41 56.73
C GLU A 1076 -32.69 30.26 56.87
N ILE A 1077 -32.62 31.11 57.89
CA ILE A 1077 -31.45 31.94 58.24
C ILE A 1077 -30.95 31.50 59.61
N ASP A 1078 -29.94 30.62 59.65
CA ASP A 1078 -29.52 29.95 60.89
C ASP A 1078 -28.04 30.16 61.24
N ASN A 1079 -27.73 30.37 62.53
CA ASN A 1079 -26.36 30.34 63.07
C ASN A 1079 -25.34 31.27 62.38
N ASN A 1080 -25.77 32.36 61.74
CA ASN A 1080 -24.88 33.34 61.12
C ASN A 1080 -24.32 34.33 62.17
N ILE A 1081 -23.12 34.87 61.93
CA ILE A 1081 -22.46 35.85 62.79
C ILE A 1081 -22.33 37.16 62.00
N ALA A 1082 -23.12 38.17 62.34
CA ALA A 1082 -23.12 39.48 61.68
C ALA A 1082 -22.55 40.58 62.59
N ASN A 1083 -21.58 41.33 62.08
CA ASN A 1083 -21.06 42.55 62.68
C ASN A 1083 -21.15 43.69 61.65
N THR A 1084 -22.22 44.48 61.75
CA THR A 1084 -22.71 45.38 60.71
C THR A 1084 -22.84 46.83 61.19
N SER A 1085 -22.98 47.77 60.25
CA SER A 1085 -23.14 49.22 60.51
C SER A 1085 -24.54 49.75 60.19
N ARG A 1086 -25.38 48.92 59.58
CA ARG A 1086 -26.83 49.02 59.36
C ARG A 1086 -27.52 47.72 59.82
N GLN A 1087 -28.82 47.60 59.55
CA GLN A 1087 -29.63 46.39 59.76
C GLN A 1087 -28.88 45.12 59.34
N ALA A 1088 -28.80 44.16 60.26
CA ALA A 1088 -28.07 42.92 59.99
C ALA A 1088 -28.89 41.98 59.11
N ILE A 1089 -30.19 41.84 59.39
CA ILE A 1089 -31.17 41.20 58.51
C ILE A 1089 -32.26 42.24 58.20
N ASP A 1090 -32.50 42.50 56.92
CA ASP A 1090 -33.53 43.41 56.41
C ASP A 1090 -34.48 42.63 55.50
N VAL A 1091 -35.79 42.78 55.69
CA VAL A 1091 -36.83 42.01 54.99
C VAL A 1091 -37.96 42.92 54.54
N ILE A 1092 -38.15 43.00 53.23
CA ILE A 1092 -39.19 43.78 52.57
C ILE A 1092 -40.12 42.83 51.83
N THR A 1093 -41.43 42.97 52.05
CA THR A 1093 -42.47 42.22 51.35
C THR A 1093 -43.53 43.21 50.86
N GLY A 1094 -43.77 43.29 49.54
CA GLY A 1094 -44.52 44.42 48.99
C GLY A 1094 -45.18 44.20 47.63
N ASP A 1095 -46.11 45.08 47.29
CA ASP A 1095 -46.93 44.99 46.08
C ASP A 1095 -47.08 46.35 45.36
N ALA A 1096 -46.98 46.33 44.03
CA ALA A 1096 -47.10 47.50 43.17
C ALA A 1096 -48.33 47.47 42.24
N VAL A 1097 -49.12 46.39 42.26
CA VAL A 1097 -50.11 46.08 41.20
C VAL A 1097 -51.46 45.55 41.72
N GLY A 1098 -51.49 44.87 42.86
CA GLY A 1098 -52.69 44.29 43.48
C GLY A 1098 -52.57 42.80 43.86
N ASP A 1099 -51.35 42.25 43.85
CA ASP A 1099 -51.04 40.81 43.84
C ASP A 1099 -50.43 40.35 45.19
N ALA A 1100 -50.28 39.03 45.42
CA ALA A 1100 -50.18 38.45 46.76
C ALA A 1100 -48.88 37.66 47.01
N ALA A 1101 -47.81 38.37 47.39
CA ALA A 1101 -46.54 37.78 47.81
C ALA A 1101 -46.68 36.86 49.04
N THR A 1102 -45.87 35.80 49.11
CA THR A 1102 -45.78 34.93 50.29
C THR A 1102 -44.33 34.69 50.70
N ALA A 1103 -44.02 34.86 51.99
CA ALA A 1103 -42.69 34.63 52.54
C ALA A 1103 -42.77 33.81 53.85
N ASP A 1104 -42.25 32.58 53.83
CA ASP A 1104 -42.06 31.72 55.00
C ASP A 1104 -40.57 31.79 55.42
N LEU A 1105 -40.31 32.40 56.57
CA LEU A 1105 -38.96 32.79 57.01
C LEU A 1105 -38.68 32.29 58.43
N THR A 1106 -37.72 31.39 58.56
CA THR A 1106 -37.24 30.88 59.86
C THR A 1106 -35.88 31.48 60.18
N ILE A 1107 -35.80 32.36 61.17
CA ILE A 1107 -34.59 33.13 61.53
C ILE A 1107 -34.10 32.71 62.92
N THR A 1108 -33.02 31.92 62.99
CA THR A 1108 -32.62 31.22 64.21
C THR A 1108 -31.16 31.30 64.60
N ASN A 1109 -30.90 31.34 65.91
CA ASN A 1109 -29.56 31.20 66.50
C ASN A 1109 -28.48 32.22 66.02
N ASN A 1110 -28.85 33.28 65.29
CA ASN A 1110 -27.90 34.22 64.70
C ASN A 1110 -27.31 35.14 65.78
N THR A 1111 -26.04 35.53 65.61
CA THR A 1111 -25.34 36.50 66.47
C THR A 1111 -25.23 37.83 65.73
N LEU A 1112 -26.07 38.81 66.10
CA LEU A 1112 -26.28 40.06 65.36
C LEU A 1112 -25.76 41.28 66.15
N THR A 1113 -24.67 41.89 65.70
CA THR A 1113 -24.07 43.09 66.30
C THR A 1113 -24.19 44.27 65.34
N VAL A 1114 -24.95 45.29 65.70
CA VAL A 1114 -25.19 46.49 64.87
C VAL A 1114 -24.55 47.72 65.51
N ALA A 1115 -23.41 48.14 64.94
CA ALA A 1115 -22.62 49.28 65.39
C ALA A 1115 -23.19 50.63 64.90
N GLY A 1116 -24.33 51.03 65.48
CA GLY A 1116 -24.96 52.32 65.20
C GLY A 1116 -24.15 53.52 65.67
N THR A 1117 -24.32 54.66 65.01
CA THR A 1117 -23.84 55.96 65.49
C THR A 1117 -25.02 56.90 65.74
N VAL A 1118 -24.86 57.90 66.62
CA VAL A 1118 -25.91 58.85 67.03
C VAL A 1118 -26.45 59.75 65.89
N ALA A 1119 -26.03 59.50 64.64
CA ALA A 1119 -26.48 60.18 63.44
C ALA A 1119 -27.44 59.34 62.56
N ASN A 1120 -27.55 58.02 62.78
CA ASN A 1120 -28.52 57.16 62.10
C ASN A 1120 -29.36 56.38 63.13
N PRO A 1121 -30.58 56.85 63.47
CA PRO A 1121 -31.40 56.27 64.55
C PRO A 1121 -32.14 54.97 64.18
N ASN A 1122 -32.31 54.69 62.88
CA ASN A 1122 -33.06 53.58 62.31
C ASN A 1122 -32.10 52.43 61.96
N ASN A 1123 -31.61 51.72 62.99
CA ASN A 1123 -30.55 50.73 62.89
C ASN A 1123 -30.88 49.54 63.82
N GLU A 1124 -31.84 48.74 63.40
CA GLU A 1124 -32.37 47.56 64.11
C GLU A 1124 -31.49 46.32 63.84
N ALA A 1125 -31.60 45.25 64.62
CA ALA A 1125 -30.86 44.01 64.32
C ALA A 1125 -31.58 43.14 63.28
N ILE A 1126 -32.91 43.09 63.34
CA ILE A 1126 -33.79 42.46 62.35
C ILE A 1126 -34.90 43.46 62.02
N GLY A 1127 -35.01 43.84 60.75
CA GLY A 1127 -36.11 44.65 60.21
C GLY A 1127 -37.06 43.81 59.37
N PHE A 1128 -38.37 44.07 59.49
CA PHE A 1128 -39.40 43.53 58.60
C PHE A 1128 -40.40 44.63 58.22
N LEU A 1129 -40.67 44.78 56.93
CA LEU A 1129 -41.61 45.75 56.37
C LEU A 1129 -42.58 45.04 55.39
N GLY A 1130 -43.88 45.22 55.58
CA GLY A 1130 -44.92 44.52 54.83
C GLY A 1130 -46.03 45.40 54.23
N ASP A 1131 -46.62 44.94 53.13
CA ASP A 1131 -47.88 45.45 52.56
C ASP A 1131 -49.09 44.53 52.86
N ARG A 1132 -50.28 45.12 52.98
CA ARG A 1132 -51.57 44.47 53.32
C ARG A 1132 -52.07 43.35 52.38
N ASN A 1133 -51.40 43.07 51.26
CA ASN A 1133 -51.75 41.96 50.36
C ASN A 1133 -50.90 40.69 50.59
N THR A 1134 -49.88 40.76 51.44
CA THR A 1134 -48.85 39.71 51.59
C THR A 1134 -49.22 38.67 52.67
N THR A 1135 -48.84 37.40 52.48
CA THR A 1135 -49.01 36.33 53.47
C THR A 1135 -47.65 35.85 53.96
N ASN A 1136 -47.21 36.41 55.09
CA ASN A 1136 -45.88 36.15 55.64
C ASN A 1136 -45.97 35.30 56.92
N CYS A 1137 -45.10 34.31 57.03
CA CYS A 1137 -44.97 33.43 58.19
C CYS A 1137 -43.55 33.60 58.72
N LEU A 1138 -43.37 34.22 59.90
CA LEU A 1138 -42.07 34.69 60.37
C LEU A 1138 -41.73 34.10 61.75
N ASN A 1139 -40.77 33.16 61.81
CA ASN A 1139 -40.40 32.40 63.00
C ASN A 1139 -39.02 32.82 63.51
N ILE A 1140 -38.97 33.68 64.54
CA ILE A 1140 -37.72 34.27 65.05
C ILE A 1140 -37.41 33.71 66.44
N ARG A 1141 -36.30 32.97 66.60
CA ARG A 1141 -35.93 32.32 67.88
C ARG A 1141 -34.43 32.12 68.11
N GLY A 1142 -33.98 32.38 69.34
CA GLY A 1142 -32.60 32.11 69.76
C GLY A 1142 -31.55 33.11 69.27
N ASN A 1143 -31.93 34.21 68.63
CA ASN A 1143 -31.00 35.20 68.09
C ASN A 1143 -30.48 36.13 69.21
N ASN A 1144 -29.19 36.44 69.20
CA ASN A 1144 -28.50 37.14 70.30
C ASN A 1144 -27.61 38.27 69.76
N GLY A 1145 -27.32 39.29 70.56
CA GLY A 1145 -26.36 40.33 70.17
C GLY A 1145 -26.62 41.70 70.78
N VAL A 1146 -26.20 42.75 70.09
CA VAL A 1146 -26.28 44.13 70.57
C VAL A 1146 -26.58 45.05 69.39
N ALA A 1147 -27.69 45.78 69.46
CA ALA A 1147 -27.95 46.93 68.60
C ALA A 1147 -27.62 48.22 69.37
N SER A 1148 -27.32 49.30 68.63
CA SER A 1148 -27.08 50.62 69.23
C SER A 1148 -27.72 51.75 68.41
N GLY A 1149 -28.97 51.52 68.00
CA GLY A 1149 -29.87 52.51 67.41
C GLY A 1149 -30.60 53.35 68.47
N THR A 1150 -31.77 53.90 68.10
CA THR A 1150 -32.72 54.48 69.08
C THR A 1150 -34.15 54.00 68.85
N MET A 1151 -34.31 52.88 68.16
CA MET A 1151 -35.54 52.16 67.87
C MET A 1151 -35.40 50.71 68.37
N ASP A 1152 -36.47 49.93 68.34
CA ASP A 1152 -36.52 48.60 68.94
C ASP A 1152 -35.53 47.61 68.30
N ASP A 1153 -34.97 46.70 69.11
CA ASP A 1153 -33.95 45.71 68.69
C ASP A 1153 -34.41 44.84 67.50
N ILE A 1154 -35.72 44.63 67.36
CA ILE A 1154 -36.40 43.97 66.23
C ILE A 1154 -37.62 44.85 65.87
N LEU A 1155 -37.72 45.28 64.61
CA LEU A 1155 -38.83 46.09 64.10
C LEU A 1155 -39.65 45.30 63.08
N LEU A 1156 -40.98 45.36 63.22
CA LEU A 1156 -41.97 44.73 62.34
C LEU A 1156 -43.05 45.79 62.04
N ASP A 1157 -43.17 46.25 60.79
CA ASP A 1157 -44.00 47.42 60.42
C ASP A 1157 -44.89 47.19 59.16
N ASP A 1158 -46.02 47.89 59.06
CA ASP A 1158 -46.94 47.95 57.89
C ASP A 1158 -47.02 49.39 57.39
N PHE A 1159 -46.61 49.62 56.14
CA PHE A 1159 -46.52 50.97 55.57
C PHE A 1159 -47.85 51.71 55.44
N THR A 1160 -49.02 51.06 55.58
CA THR A 1160 -50.21 51.49 54.85
C THR A 1160 -51.50 51.73 55.64
N SER A 1161 -51.68 51.30 56.90
CA SER A 1161 -52.89 51.69 57.66
C SER A 1161 -52.82 51.66 59.21
N ALA A 1162 -53.97 51.89 59.86
CA ALA A 1162 -54.14 52.06 61.30
C ALA A 1162 -53.92 50.75 62.10
N PRO A 1163 -53.56 50.80 63.40
CA PRO A 1163 -53.17 49.61 64.17
C PRO A 1163 -54.25 48.53 64.22
N GLY A 1164 -53.88 47.28 63.91
CA GLY A 1164 -54.73 46.11 64.09
C GLY A 1164 -54.28 44.79 63.44
N ASP A 1165 -53.57 44.81 62.30
CA ASP A 1165 -53.59 43.66 61.37
C ASP A 1165 -52.36 42.73 61.37
N MET A 1166 -51.25 43.03 62.08
CA MET A 1166 -50.15 42.06 62.27
C MET A 1166 -50.32 41.27 63.58
N VAL A 1167 -50.53 39.95 63.48
CA VAL A 1167 -50.69 39.09 64.67
C VAL A 1167 -49.33 38.68 65.22
N LEU A 1168 -48.92 39.34 66.30
CA LEU A 1168 -47.74 38.99 67.10
C LEU A 1168 -48.07 37.87 68.11
N GLU A 1169 -47.60 36.65 67.84
CA GLU A 1169 -47.64 35.54 68.78
C GLU A 1169 -46.29 35.42 69.51
N SER A 1170 -46.32 35.30 70.84
CA SER A 1170 -45.11 35.04 71.65
C SER A 1170 -45.34 33.88 72.61
N GLY A 1171 -44.43 32.90 72.59
CA GLY A 1171 -44.63 31.61 73.25
C GLY A 1171 -43.33 30.87 73.60
N PRO A 1172 -43.36 29.97 74.60
CA PRO A 1172 -42.18 29.22 75.06
C PRO A 1172 -41.84 27.99 74.20
N SER A 1173 -42.74 27.55 73.32
CA SER A 1173 -42.53 26.42 72.40
C SER A 1173 -43.59 26.41 71.30
N ASP A 1174 -43.14 26.47 70.04
CA ASP A 1174 -43.78 25.92 68.84
C ASP A 1174 -45.33 25.99 68.79
N CYS A 1175 -45.86 27.11 68.28
CA CYS A 1175 -47.28 27.26 67.93
C CYS A 1175 -47.60 26.48 66.63
N GLY A 1176 -47.42 25.17 66.65
CA GLY A 1176 -47.41 24.26 65.50
C GLY A 1176 -48.76 24.03 64.78
N GLY A 1177 -49.46 25.10 64.42
CA GLY A 1177 -50.37 25.12 63.28
C GLY A 1177 -49.60 25.51 62.01
N ALA A 1178 -50.12 25.15 60.84
CA ALA A 1178 -49.65 25.78 59.60
C ALA A 1178 -50.16 27.23 59.55
N CYS A 1179 -49.31 28.19 59.19
CA CYS A 1179 -49.72 29.58 58.98
C CYS A 1179 -50.91 29.64 58.02
N VAL A 1180 -52.01 30.23 58.46
CA VAL A 1180 -53.26 30.42 57.70
C VAL A 1180 -53.63 31.89 57.53
N SER A 1181 -52.76 32.77 58.02
CA SER A 1181 -52.82 34.22 58.03
C SER A 1181 -51.37 34.77 57.97
N ALA A 1182 -51.21 36.08 57.77
CA ALA A 1182 -49.93 36.73 58.01
C ALA A 1182 -49.64 36.77 59.54
N GLU A 1183 -48.58 36.08 59.96
CA GLU A 1183 -48.32 35.76 61.38
C GLU A 1183 -46.82 35.88 61.69
N ALA A 1184 -46.50 36.58 62.79
CA ALA A 1184 -45.13 36.73 63.28
C ALA A 1184 -44.99 36.09 64.66
N HIS A 1185 -44.21 35.01 64.73
CA HIS A 1185 -43.98 34.19 65.92
C HIS A 1185 -42.64 34.60 66.56
N LEU A 1186 -42.70 35.49 67.54
CA LEU A 1186 -41.54 35.97 68.30
C LEU A 1186 -41.34 35.08 69.54
N LEU A 1187 -40.59 33.99 69.36
CA LEU A 1187 -40.47 32.92 70.35
C LEU A 1187 -39.31 33.15 71.33
N ALA A 1188 -39.21 32.27 72.33
CA ALA A 1188 -38.26 32.40 73.44
C ALA A 1188 -36.77 32.38 73.03
N ASN A 1189 -35.93 32.89 73.94
CA ASN A 1189 -34.45 32.93 73.88
C ASN A 1189 -33.84 33.89 72.83
N ASN A 1190 -34.60 34.80 72.23
CA ASN A 1190 -33.99 35.98 71.61
C ASN A 1190 -33.43 36.90 72.72
N THR A 1191 -32.17 37.33 72.61
CA THR A 1191 -31.45 38.13 73.64
C THR A 1191 -30.60 39.25 73.04
N ILE A 1192 -31.02 39.82 71.91
CA ILE A 1192 -30.49 41.08 71.38
C ILE A 1192 -30.80 42.19 72.41
N SER A 1193 -29.87 43.13 72.63
CA SER A 1193 -30.04 44.21 73.61
C SER A 1193 -29.58 45.58 73.12
N ASP A 1194 -30.46 46.57 73.19
CA ASP A 1194 -30.13 47.97 72.97
C ASP A 1194 -29.09 48.50 73.98
N ALA A 1195 -28.05 49.15 73.45
CA ALA A 1195 -27.01 49.85 74.21
C ALA A 1195 -27.47 51.18 74.86
N PHE A 1196 -28.62 51.74 74.48
CA PHE A 1196 -29.06 53.09 74.89
C PHE A 1196 -30.34 53.13 75.77
N ALA A 1197 -31.20 52.10 75.74
CA ALA A 1197 -32.45 52.07 76.49
C ALA A 1197 -32.26 52.12 78.01
N THR A 1198 -32.78 53.18 78.63
CA THR A 1198 -32.92 53.28 80.09
C THR A 1198 -34.36 53.52 80.51
N GLY A 1199 -35.22 52.51 80.28
CA GLY A 1199 -36.48 52.36 81.03
C GLY A 1199 -37.78 52.18 80.24
N ILE A 1200 -37.76 51.49 79.10
CA ILE A 1200 -38.99 50.96 78.44
C ILE A 1200 -38.99 49.44 78.61
N GLY A 1201 -40.17 48.82 78.63
CA GLY A 1201 -40.36 47.47 79.19
C GLY A 1201 -40.11 46.32 78.22
N LEU A 1202 -39.08 45.52 78.48
CA LEU A 1202 -38.92 44.16 77.96
C LEU A 1202 -40.23 43.35 78.11
N VAL A 1203 -40.68 42.70 77.02
CA VAL A 1203 -41.79 41.74 77.07
C VAL A 1203 -41.37 40.55 77.91
N ALA A 1204 -42.04 40.36 79.06
CA ALA A 1204 -41.73 39.26 79.96
C ALA A 1204 -42.26 37.92 79.38
N PRO A 1205 -41.42 36.87 79.26
CA PRO A 1205 -41.84 35.61 78.66
C PRO A 1205 -42.85 34.88 79.56
N GLY A 1206 -43.98 34.43 79.01
CA GLY A 1206 -44.88 33.52 79.73
C GLY A 1206 -46.33 33.38 79.28
N THR A 1207 -46.88 34.24 78.42
CA THR A 1207 -48.28 34.14 77.94
C THR A 1207 -48.46 34.67 76.53
N CYS A 1208 -49.05 33.86 75.64
CA CYS A 1208 -49.54 34.31 74.35
C CYS A 1208 -50.60 35.42 74.55
N ASN A 1209 -50.26 36.65 74.19
CA ASN A 1209 -51.19 37.77 74.10
C ASN A 1209 -51.01 38.42 72.72
N THR A 1210 -52.11 38.63 72.00
CA THR A 1210 -52.15 39.55 70.86
C THR A 1210 -51.77 40.95 71.33
N VAL A 1211 -50.68 41.51 70.81
CA VAL A 1211 -50.30 42.91 71.04
C VAL A 1211 -50.98 43.77 69.96
N PRO A 1212 -51.78 44.81 70.33
CA PRO A 1212 -52.45 45.72 69.40
C PRO A 1212 -51.72 47.05 69.18
#